data_AF-A0A2H6BX40-F1
#
_entry.id   AF-A0A2H6BX40-F1
#
_cell.length_a   1.000
_cell.length_b   1.000
_cell.length_c   1.000
_cell.angle_alpha   90.00
_cell.angle_beta   90.00
_cell.angle_gamma   90.00
#
_symmetry.space_group_name_H-M   'P 1'
#
loop_
_entity.id
_entity.type
_entity.pdbx_description
1 polymer ?
#
loop_
_entity_poly.entity_id
_entity_poly.type
_entity_poly.pdbx_seq_one_letter_code
_entity_poly.pdbx_strand_id
1 'polypeptide(L)'
;MLGSSFRRDHLFNKPLITCLLSCVAVLLPIPVLATPVAVLKSQENANQWTDITERLQNVGVNYCILQSNQWQSDADLNKIKVLIIPNVETISGLQASVLSRWLNRGGKIIVTGPAGNLSEPAVREQLRSLFGAYWAYPHPQAYTLRPTNLGELKNQKPLASSLLGGVVIPTGINSQTVAVWGARNNPPAVVLNNNSIFLGWRWGSDAVANLALDSAWLETALQRYGINRSSSPSTIAPYCQGQSTIVNNINNTPMATAPRRPLPQIAENPPRETARLSPSTEAIPPRASLTSQQISQMTAELQGLIGRYGATLLALEASNNNTLTTDKSLAQAFHNRAKNSPTSDGARRFRLALENAQGTLNNFQNLIAQGDYTQAREYWLQARRNLWDNYPTNRQFAQPEIRAMWLDRGTIVEAKNEEDLAKVFDRMAAAGINLVFFETVNASYTIYPSQVAPEQNPLTRGWDPLKVAVKLAHERNMEIHAWVWVFAAANQAHNKVLEQPLNYLGPVLSRNSDWGATNKSGGSFDYSQGTKKAFFDPANPEVQNYLLSLYEEIVNNYDVDGLQLDYIRYPFQNQNSNQTYGYGKSSRWLFKQMTGVDPITLNPRGALWEQWTSFKIRQVDTFVSQVSTRLKQIRPQLKMSAAVFPLEQKERLYRIQQNWEEWGQNQWIDIIFLMTYALDTGTLEDKTQSLFDRQIAGNALIIPGIRLLKVPDQVTIDQLQFIRNLPTSGFALFATENLNPNLQTILNRIQGSIITKKAEPLPHRQPFKTAAARFNSLRQEWSFLIVNNLWAMEERTLKTWGQEVDEMANLLEQLANNPSPRNLTLTQNALKRFSYQFKSVMSRQKDLSAYQIQVWENRLATLQSLLSYGQRVEF
;
A
#
# COMPACT_ATOMS: atom_id res chain seq x y z
N MET A 1 -19.12 -3.78 -49.81
CA MET A 1 -19.48 -3.27 -51.15
C MET A 1 -19.96 -1.84 -50.99
N LEU A 2 -19.26 -0.91 -51.67
CA LEU A 2 -19.70 0.40 -52.21
C LEU A 2 -20.50 1.33 -51.26
N GLY A 3 -20.05 2.49 -50.79
CA GLY A 3 -19.03 3.43 -51.29
C GLY A 3 -19.67 4.51 -52.17
N SER A 4 -19.67 5.76 -51.72
CA SER A 4 -19.46 6.94 -52.60
C SER A 4 -19.31 8.24 -51.80
N SER A 5 -18.08 8.75 -51.84
CA SER A 5 -17.62 10.11 -51.54
C SER A 5 -18.02 11.13 -52.60
N PHE A 6 -17.92 12.45 -52.31
CA PHE A 6 -17.29 13.49 -53.15
C PHE A 6 -17.04 14.74 -52.26
N ARG A 7 -15.82 15.12 -51.85
CA ARG A 7 -14.69 15.84 -52.53
C ARG A 7 -15.04 17.27 -53.00
N ARG A 8 -14.42 18.30 -52.37
CA ARG A 8 -13.29 19.15 -52.88
C ARG A 8 -13.79 20.32 -53.74
N ASP A 9 -13.24 21.53 -53.81
CA ASP A 9 -12.02 22.17 -53.30
C ASP A 9 -12.06 23.68 -53.66
N HIS A 10 -11.25 24.48 -52.95
CA HIS A 10 -10.36 25.54 -53.47
C HIS A 10 -10.76 27.01 -53.80
N LEU A 11 -10.13 27.91 -53.01
CA LEU A 11 -9.16 28.98 -53.36
C LEU A 11 -9.62 30.39 -53.85
N PHE A 12 -9.11 31.42 -53.14
CA PHE A 12 -8.56 32.75 -53.52
C PHE A 12 -9.31 33.64 -54.56
N ASN A 13 -9.46 34.96 -54.43
CA ASN A 13 -8.51 36.02 -54.06
C ASN A 13 -9.27 37.38 -53.84
N LYS A 14 -8.71 38.29 -53.03
CA LYS A 14 -9.05 39.75 -52.88
C LYS A 14 -8.59 40.57 -54.13
N PRO A 15 -8.84 41.91 -54.35
CA PRO A 15 -8.76 43.04 -53.38
C PRO A 15 -9.49 44.42 -53.64
N LEU A 16 -9.28 45.37 -52.69
CA LEU A 16 -9.40 46.87 -52.71
C LEU A 16 -10.82 47.50 -52.79
N ILE A 17 -11.21 48.67 -52.25
CA ILE A 17 -10.76 49.76 -51.34
C ILE A 17 -12.08 50.62 -51.17
N THR A 18 -12.55 51.15 -50.03
CA THR A 18 -12.19 52.45 -49.38
C THR A 18 -13.06 52.70 -48.12
N CYS A 19 -12.50 53.47 -47.19
CA CYS A 19 -12.88 53.98 -45.86
C CYS A 19 -14.29 54.59 -45.61
N LEU A 20 -14.78 54.51 -44.36
CA LEU A 20 -14.78 55.63 -43.38
C LEU A 20 -15.20 55.25 -41.92
N LEU A 21 -14.32 55.64 -40.99
CA LEU A 21 -14.32 55.83 -39.53
C LEU A 21 -15.52 55.41 -38.64
N SER A 22 -15.20 54.77 -37.49
CA SER A 22 -15.40 55.32 -36.12
C SER A 22 -14.75 54.43 -35.04
N CYS A 23 -13.95 55.04 -34.17
CA CYS A 23 -13.15 54.42 -33.11
C CYS A 23 -13.96 53.87 -31.92
N VAL A 24 -13.69 52.62 -31.52
CA VAL A 24 -13.75 52.18 -30.11
C VAL A 24 -12.52 51.33 -29.85
N ALA A 25 -11.59 51.85 -29.05
CA ALA A 25 -10.43 51.10 -28.59
C ALA A 25 -10.88 50.06 -27.56
N VAL A 26 -11.10 48.82 -28.01
CA VAL A 26 -11.18 47.66 -27.13
C VAL A 26 -9.76 47.30 -26.73
N LEU A 27 -9.40 47.58 -25.47
CA LEU A 27 -8.25 46.96 -24.80
C LEU A 27 -8.54 45.46 -24.70
N LEU A 28 -7.98 44.68 -25.64
CA LEU A 28 -7.93 43.23 -25.52
C LEU A 28 -6.95 42.87 -24.40
N PRO A 29 -7.31 41.98 -23.44
CA PRO A 29 -6.33 41.41 -22.54
C PRO A 29 -5.38 40.54 -23.37
N ILE A 30 -4.08 40.84 -23.30
CA ILE A 30 -3.04 39.98 -23.87
C ILE A 30 -3.15 38.61 -23.19
N PRO A 31 -3.28 37.49 -23.94
CA PRO A 31 -3.24 36.17 -23.33
C PRO A 31 -1.83 35.95 -22.78
N VAL A 32 -1.71 35.79 -21.45
CA VAL A 32 -0.48 35.30 -20.82
C VAL A 32 -0.25 33.89 -21.35
N LEU A 33 0.73 33.75 -22.26
CA LEU A 33 1.25 32.45 -22.67
C LEU A 33 1.71 31.72 -21.42
N ALA A 34 1.01 30.65 -21.04
CA ALA A 34 1.38 29.82 -19.90
C ALA A 34 2.74 29.18 -20.17
N THR A 35 3.75 29.56 -19.39
CA THR A 35 5.11 29.02 -19.50
C THR A 35 5.16 27.60 -18.93
N PRO A 36 5.84 26.64 -19.59
CA PRO A 36 5.89 25.24 -19.15
C PRO A 36 6.76 25.04 -17.90
N VAL A 37 7.51 26.05 -17.45
CA VAL A 37 8.39 26.00 -16.28
C VAL A 37 7.88 26.96 -15.21
N ALA A 38 7.74 26.46 -13.98
CA ALA A 38 7.43 27.26 -12.81
C ALA A 38 8.57 27.18 -11.77
N VAL A 39 8.82 28.28 -11.07
CA VAL A 39 9.80 28.36 -9.98
C VAL A 39 9.09 28.76 -8.70
N LEU A 40 9.24 27.93 -7.67
CA LEU A 40 8.61 28.14 -6.38
C LEU A 40 9.30 29.25 -5.58
N LYS A 41 8.57 30.32 -5.29
CA LYS A 41 8.97 31.37 -4.34
C LYS A 41 8.29 31.15 -3.00
N SER A 42 9.07 31.19 -1.93
CA SER A 42 8.61 31.09 -0.54
C SER A 42 9.32 32.14 0.32
N GLN A 43 8.92 32.26 1.58
CA GLN A 43 9.66 33.07 2.56
C GLN A 43 11.07 32.51 2.79
N GLU A 44 11.26 31.19 2.69
CA GLU A 44 12.52 30.50 2.99
C GLU A 44 13.62 30.79 1.95
N ASN A 45 13.24 31.15 0.72
CA ASN A 45 14.17 31.50 -0.36
C ASN A 45 14.09 32.96 -0.80
N ALA A 46 13.35 33.82 -0.08
CA ALA A 46 13.15 35.22 -0.45
C ALA A 46 14.46 36.00 -0.50
N ASN A 47 15.38 35.77 0.45
CA ASN A 47 16.68 36.45 0.52
C ASN A 47 17.65 35.99 -0.58
N GLN A 48 17.37 34.86 -1.23
CA GLN A 48 18.18 34.29 -2.32
C GLN A 48 17.56 34.58 -3.71
N TRP A 49 16.43 35.29 -3.74
CA TRP A 49 15.61 35.36 -4.95
C TRP A 49 16.30 36.11 -6.10
N THR A 50 17.14 37.10 -5.79
CA THR A 50 17.93 37.83 -6.79
C THR A 50 18.90 36.89 -7.50
N ASP A 51 19.72 36.17 -6.75
CA ASP A 51 20.71 35.18 -7.23
C ASP A 51 20.04 34.04 -8.02
N ILE A 52 18.88 33.55 -7.54
CA ILE A 52 18.02 32.58 -8.24
C ILE A 52 17.57 33.12 -9.61
N THR A 53 17.13 34.38 -9.64
CA THR A 53 16.65 35.03 -10.86
C THR A 53 17.77 35.24 -11.87
N GLU A 54 18.96 35.64 -11.42
CA GLU A 54 20.14 35.82 -12.26
C GLU A 54 20.54 34.51 -12.95
N ARG A 55 20.54 33.39 -12.23
CA ARG A 55 20.82 32.06 -12.81
C ARG A 55 19.78 31.64 -13.84
N LEU A 56 18.49 31.90 -13.58
CA LEU A 56 17.41 31.61 -14.54
C LEU A 56 17.55 32.46 -15.82
N GLN A 57 17.89 33.74 -15.67
CA GLN A 57 18.16 34.65 -16.78
C GLN A 57 19.39 34.23 -17.59
N ASN A 58 20.47 33.80 -16.92
CA ASN A 58 21.68 33.32 -17.57
C ASN A 58 21.45 32.04 -18.38
N VAL A 59 20.64 31.12 -17.87
CA VAL A 59 20.19 29.94 -18.63
C VAL A 59 19.26 30.33 -19.80
N GLY A 60 18.53 31.44 -19.68
CA GLY A 60 17.66 31.98 -20.72
C GLY A 60 16.36 31.16 -20.89
N VAL A 61 15.79 30.68 -19.78
CA VAL A 61 14.52 29.93 -19.77
C VAL A 61 13.33 30.87 -19.48
N ASN A 62 12.23 30.70 -20.21
CA ASN A 62 10.97 31.36 -19.87
C ASN A 62 10.28 30.60 -18.74
N TYR A 63 10.02 31.26 -17.62
CA TYR A 63 9.38 30.67 -16.45
C TYR A 63 8.31 31.61 -15.86
N CYS A 64 7.42 31.07 -15.04
CA CYS A 64 6.54 31.85 -14.17
C CYS A 64 6.87 31.62 -12.70
N ILE A 65 6.56 32.60 -11.86
CA ILE A 65 6.74 32.52 -10.41
C ILE A 65 5.50 31.88 -9.79
N LEU A 66 5.68 30.77 -9.09
CA LEU A 66 4.64 30.13 -8.30
C LEU A 66 4.82 30.50 -6.84
N GLN A 67 3.86 31.17 -6.21
CA GLN A 67 3.92 31.48 -4.78
C GLN A 67 3.57 30.25 -3.95
N SER A 68 4.27 30.04 -2.83
CA SER A 68 4.04 28.88 -1.96
C SER A 68 2.61 28.76 -1.43
N ASN A 69 1.88 29.86 -1.28
CA ASN A 69 0.49 29.88 -0.84
C ASN A 69 -0.53 29.72 -1.99
N GLN A 70 -0.11 29.70 -3.25
CA GLN A 70 -0.99 29.72 -4.44
C GLN A 70 -1.10 28.37 -5.17
N TRP A 71 -0.64 27.27 -4.57
CA TRP A 71 -0.81 25.93 -5.14
C TRP A 71 -1.26 24.92 -4.09
N GLN A 72 -2.55 24.65 -4.09
CA GLN A 72 -3.24 23.80 -3.11
C GLN A 72 -4.18 22.79 -3.78
N SER A 73 -4.35 22.89 -5.10
CA SER A 73 -5.18 22.02 -5.91
C SER A 73 -4.43 21.56 -7.16
N ASP A 74 -4.92 20.49 -7.79
CA ASP A 74 -4.34 19.97 -9.02
C ASP A 74 -4.44 20.97 -10.18
N ALA A 75 -5.48 21.82 -10.16
CA ALA A 75 -5.69 22.86 -11.17
C ALA A 75 -4.53 23.86 -11.23
N ASP A 76 -3.87 24.11 -10.10
CA ASP A 76 -2.79 25.08 -9.97
C ASP A 76 -1.53 24.65 -10.74
N LEU A 77 -1.33 23.34 -10.94
CA LEU A 77 -0.19 22.79 -11.67
C LEU A 77 -0.51 22.26 -13.07
N ASN A 78 -1.78 22.30 -13.51
CA ASN A 78 -2.23 21.67 -14.76
C ASN A 78 -1.51 22.18 -16.02
N LYS A 79 -1.03 23.44 -16.02
CA LYS A 79 -0.31 24.04 -17.16
C LYS A 79 1.22 23.98 -17.01
N ILE A 80 1.71 23.52 -15.87
CA ILE A 80 3.13 23.47 -15.53
C ILE A 80 3.66 22.08 -15.91
N LYS A 81 4.74 22.03 -16.72
CA LYS A 81 5.43 20.79 -17.09
C LYS A 81 6.62 20.50 -16.18
N VAL A 82 7.38 21.55 -15.83
CA VAL A 82 8.54 21.48 -14.94
C VAL A 82 8.35 22.42 -13.76
N LEU A 83 8.51 21.90 -12.54
CA LEU A 83 8.49 22.70 -11.30
C LEU A 83 9.88 22.68 -10.66
N ILE A 84 10.41 23.86 -10.37
CA ILE A 84 11.68 24.04 -9.66
C ILE A 84 11.38 24.46 -8.22
N ILE A 85 11.92 23.72 -7.25
CA ILE A 85 11.78 23.97 -5.80
C ILE A 85 13.18 24.31 -5.24
N PRO A 86 13.57 25.60 -5.25
CA PRO A 86 14.86 26.01 -4.75
C PRO A 86 14.81 26.23 -3.23
N ASN A 87 15.47 25.36 -2.47
CA ASN A 87 15.77 25.55 -1.04
C ASN A 87 14.54 25.75 -0.12
N VAL A 88 13.43 25.04 -0.39
CA VAL A 88 12.18 25.13 0.41
C VAL A 88 12.07 23.92 1.35
N GLU A 89 12.33 24.12 2.64
CA GLU A 89 12.45 23.04 3.63
C GLU A 89 11.07 22.60 4.16
N THR A 90 10.04 23.44 4.02
CA THR A 90 8.68 23.14 4.48
C THR A 90 7.68 23.00 3.33
N ILE A 91 7.12 21.79 3.19
CA ILE A 91 6.03 21.49 2.27
C ILE A 91 4.89 20.87 3.10
N SER A 92 3.66 21.36 2.91
CA SER A 92 2.49 20.84 3.61
C SER A 92 2.02 19.50 3.05
N GLY A 93 1.24 18.73 3.84
CA GLY A 93 0.66 17.47 3.36
C GLY A 93 -0.28 17.63 2.16
N LEU A 94 -0.97 18.77 2.05
CA LEU A 94 -1.80 19.10 0.89
C LEU A 94 -0.95 19.28 -0.37
N GLN A 95 0.11 20.09 -0.27
CA GLN A 95 1.06 20.31 -1.35
C GLN A 95 1.77 19.03 -1.78
N ALA A 96 2.21 18.19 -0.84
CA ALA A 96 2.82 16.89 -1.16
C ALA A 96 1.85 15.97 -1.90
N SER A 97 0.56 16.01 -1.56
CA SER A 97 -0.48 15.25 -2.26
C SER A 97 -0.73 15.76 -3.69
N VAL A 98 -0.74 17.09 -3.87
CA VAL A 98 -0.82 17.72 -5.20
C VAL A 98 0.41 17.36 -6.05
N LEU A 99 1.63 17.44 -5.49
CA LEU A 99 2.85 17.00 -6.18
C LEU A 99 2.75 15.54 -6.62
N SER A 100 2.29 14.66 -5.73
CA SER A 100 2.15 13.24 -6.05
C SER A 100 1.25 13.00 -7.26
N ARG A 101 0.05 13.59 -7.26
CA ARG A 101 -0.90 13.44 -8.38
C ARG A 101 -0.39 14.09 -9.67
N TRP A 102 0.29 15.23 -9.57
CA TRP A 102 0.86 15.93 -10.73
C TRP A 102 2.05 15.18 -11.34
N LEU A 103 2.96 14.65 -10.52
CA LEU A 103 4.07 13.79 -10.96
C LEU A 103 3.54 12.51 -11.64
N ASN A 104 2.47 11.91 -11.10
CA ASN A 104 1.81 10.74 -11.69
C ASN A 104 1.21 11.02 -13.07
N ARG A 105 0.89 12.28 -13.39
CA ARG A 105 0.42 12.73 -14.72
C ARG A 105 1.56 13.14 -15.67
N GLY A 106 2.81 12.90 -15.28
CA GLY A 106 3.99 13.18 -16.11
C GLY A 106 4.69 14.52 -15.81
N GLY A 107 4.30 15.22 -14.75
CA GLY A 107 5.05 16.39 -14.26
C GLY A 107 6.50 16.06 -13.92
N LYS A 108 7.39 17.05 -14.04
CA LYS A 108 8.83 16.90 -13.80
C LYS A 108 9.34 17.89 -12.75
N ILE A 109 10.13 17.44 -11.79
CA ILE A 109 10.56 18.28 -10.67
C ILE A 109 12.09 18.42 -10.61
N ILE A 110 12.56 19.61 -10.23
CA ILE A 110 13.95 19.89 -9.88
C ILE A 110 13.95 20.44 -8.45
N VAL A 111 14.67 19.77 -7.57
CA VAL A 111 14.70 20.07 -6.13
C VAL A 111 16.12 20.37 -5.71
N THR A 112 16.33 21.39 -4.87
CA THR A 112 17.68 21.77 -4.41
C THR A 112 17.73 21.99 -2.90
N GLY A 113 18.90 21.77 -2.32
CA GLY A 113 19.14 22.06 -0.92
C GLY A 113 18.35 21.15 0.03
N PRO A 114 18.11 21.58 1.28
CA PRO A 114 17.38 20.81 2.29
C PRO A 114 15.86 20.74 2.08
N ALA A 115 15.41 20.63 0.82
CA ALA A 115 14.00 20.71 0.51
C ALA A 115 13.16 19.62 1.20
N GLY A 116 12.06 20.04 1.81
CA GLY A 116 11.17 19.16 2.58
C GLY A 116 11.69 18.71 3.95
N ASN A 117 12.93 19.04 4.34
CA ASN A 117 13.55 18.49 5.55
C ASN A 117 12.86 18.93 6.87
N LEU A 118 12.17 20.08 6.89
CA LEU A 118 11.42 20.60 8.04
C LEU A 118 9.92 20.28 7.97
N SER A 119 9.47 19.53 6.95
CA SER A 119 8.06 19.12 6.83
C SER A 119 7.67 18.12 7.91
N GLU A 120 6.37 17.91 8.14
CA GLU A 120 5.87 16.90 9.09
C GLU A 120 6.39 15.49 8.76
N PRO A 121 6.58 14.59 9.74
CA PRO A 121 7.20 13.27 9.51
C PRO A 121 6.57 12.46 8.36
N ALA A 122 5.24 12.38 8.32
CA ALA A 122 4.53 11.66 7.25
C ALA A 122 4.73 12.32 5.87
N VAL A 123 4.85 13.65 5.84
CA VAL A 123 5.10 14.41 4.61
C VAL A 123 6.55 14.20 4.15
N ARG A 124 7.53 14.14 5.05
CA ARG A 124 8.93 13.85 4.69
C ARG A 124 9.07 12.48 4.01
N GLU A 125 8.38 11.45 4.51
CA GLU A 125 8.39 10.13 3.85
C GLU A 125 7.73 10.17 2.47
N GLN A 126 6.63 10.91 2.33
CA GLN A 126 6.00 11.10 1.03
C GLN A 126 6.95 11.82 0.06
N LEU A 127 7.58 12.92 0.47
CA LEU A 127 8.51 13.68 -0.36
C LEU A 127 9.76 12.87 -0.73
N ARG A 128 10.28 12.05 0.20
CA ARG A 128 11.35 11.10 -0.08
C ARG A 128 10.99 10.17 -1.23
N SER A 129 9.77 9.64 -1.24
CA SER A 129 9.29 8.81 -2.34
C SER A 129 9.15 9.61 -3.65
N LEU A 130 8.54 10.80 -3.59
CA LEU A 130 8.29 11.64 -4.77
C LEU A 130 9.57 12.17 -5.42
N PHE A 131 10.51 12.65 -4.61
CA PHE A 131 11.78 13.20 -5.09
C PHE A 131 12.79 12.11 -5.43
N GLY A 132 12.53 10.85 -5.03
CA GLY A 132 13.48 9.75 -5.18
C GLY A 132 14.77 9.93 -4.37
N ALA A 133 14.85 10.96 -3.54
CA ALA A 133 15.98 11.24 -2.67
C ALA A 133 15.58 12.19 -1.53
N TYR A 134 16.44 12.35 -0.54
CA TYR A 134 16.33 13.42 0.45
C TYR A 134 17.67 13.97 0.90
N TRP A 135 17.65 15.20 1.39
CA TRP A 135 18.79 15.80 2.06
C TRP A 135 19.00 15.17 3.43
N ALA A 136 20.15 14.52 3.64
CA ALA A 136 20.46 13.87 4.91
C ALA A 136 21.11 14.83 5.90
N TYR A 137 22.24 15.43 5.53
CA TYR A 137 22.99 16.35 6.38
C TYR A 137 23.90 17.24 5.53
N PRO A 138 24.14 18.49 5.97
CA PRO A 138 25.12 19.37 5.33
C PRO A 138 26.56 18.90 5.59
N HIS A 139 27.48 19.22 4.70
CA HIS A 139 28.91 19.11 4.95
C HIS A 139 29.40 20.27 5.82
N PRO A 140 30.40 20.04 6.69
CA PRO A 140 30.98 21.10 7.52
C PRO A 140 31.91 22.04 6.73
N GLN A 141 32.31 21.65 5.51
CA GLN A 141 33.22 22.39 4.65
C GLN A 141 32.93 22.08 3.18
N ALA A 142 33.54 22.84 2.26
CA ALA A 142 33.40 22.61 0.83
C ALA A 142 34.07 21.29 0.40
N TYR A 143 33.42 20.57 -0.51
CA TYR A 143 33.95 19.38 -1.15
C TYR A 143 33.83 19.50 -2.67
N THR A 144 34.75 18.86 -3.40
CA THR A 144 34.69 18.83 -4.87
C THR A 144 33.58 17.91 -5.34
N LEU A 145 32.62 18.45 -6.08
CA LEU A 145 31.60 17.69 -6.80
C LEU A 145 32.24 16.94 -7.97
N ARG A 146 32.03 15.62 -8.02
CA ARG A 146 32.57 14.74 -9.05
C ARG A 146 31.41 14.05 -9.78
N PRO A 147 31.09 14.47 -11.01
CA PRO A 147 30.19 13.71 -11.89
C PRO A 147 30.76 12.31 -12.12
N THR A 148 29.91 11.28 -12.05
CA THR A 148 30.35 9.87 -12.17
C THR A 148 29.80 9.22 -13.43
N ASN A 149 28.47 9.15 -13.54
CA ASN A 149 27.76 8.58 -14.69
C ASN A 149 26.61 9.51 -15.07
N LEU A 150 26.89 10.48 -15.95
CA LEU A 150 25.93 11.49 -16.35
C LEU A 150 24.77 10.91 -17.19
N GLY A 151 24.88 9.69 -17.72
CA GLY A 151 23.79 9.01 -18.42
C GLY A 151 23.14 9.87 -19.51
N GLU A 152 21.84 10.15 -19.37
CA GLU A 152 21.04 10.98 -20.29
C GLU A 152 21.26 12.50 -20.12
N LEU A 153 22.04 12.93 -19.12
CA LEU A 153 22.39 14.34 -18.92
C LEU A 153 23.46 14.73 -19.95
N LYS A 154 23.02 15.29 -21.08
CA LYS A 154 23.93 15.90 -22.07
C LYS A 154 24.35 17.27 -21.54
N ASN A 155 25.64 17.49 -21.32
CA ASN A 155 26.15 18.83 -21.00
C ASN A 155 27.38 19.17 -21.86
N GLN A 156 27.46 20.43 -22.28
CA GLN A 156 28.58 21.04 -22.99
C GLN A 156 29.49 21.87 -22.07
N LYS A 157 29.10 22.09 -20.81
CA LYS A 157 29.81 22.90 -19.80
C LYS A 157 30.35 22.05 -18.65
N PRO A 158 31.41 22.49 -17.94
CA PRO A 158 31.93 21.78 -16.77
C PRO A 158 30.91 21.66 -15.62
N LEU A 159 30.74 20.45 -15.07
CA LEU A 159 29.83 20.16 -13.95
C LEU A 159 30.55 19.90 -12.61
N ALA A 160 31.88 19.90 -12.62
CA ALA A 160 32.70 19.69 -11.43
C ALA A 160 33.16 21.03 -10.85
N SER A 161 33.04 21.21 -9.54
CA SER A 161 33.54 22.37 -8.79
C SER A 161 33.58 22.05 -7.30
N SER A 162 34.33 22.82 -6.51
CA SER A 162 34.29 22.75 -5.04
C SER A 162 33.27 23.73 -4.49
N LEU A 163 32.35 23.24 -3.68
CA LEU A 163 31.28 24.04 -3.08
C LEU A 163 30.85 23.47 -1.73
N LEU A 164 30.19 24.30 -0.92
CA LEU A 164 29.51 23.84 0.28
C LEU A 164 28.22 23.12 -0.13
N GLY A 165 28.06 21.87 0.29
CA GLY A 165 26.92 21.04 -0.08
C GLY A 165 26.46 20.16 1.08
N GLY A 166 25.61 19.20 0.79
CA GLY A 166 25.15 18.19 1.73
C GLY A 166 24.93 16.85 1.03
N VAL A 167 24.91 15.80 1.82
CA VAL A 167 24.69 14.44 1.32
C VAL A 167 23.22 14.29 0.98
N VAL A 168 22.95 13.92 -0.27
CA VAL A 168 21.63 13.52 -0.73
C VAL A 168 21.56 12.00 -0.75
N ILE A 169 20.51 11.41 -0.21
CA ILE A 169 20.38 9.96 -0.12
C ILE A 169 19.29 9.49 -1.07
N PRO A 170 19.59 8.63 -2.07
CA PRO A 170 18.58 8.03 -2.94
C PRO A 170 17.64 7.12 -2.12
N THR A 171 16.36 7.10 -2.48
CA THR A 171 15.30 6.37 -1.74
C THR A 171 14.51 5.39 -2.59
N GLY A 172 14.62 5.48 -3.91
CA GLY A 172 13.90 4.62 -4.85
C GLY A 172 14.84 3.70 -5.61
N ILE A 173 14.33 2.54 -6.03
CA ILE A 173 15.07 1.57 -6.86
C ILE A 173 15.49 2.19 -8.21
N ASN A 174 14.72 3.17 -8.70
CA ASN A 174 15.01 3.92 -9.94
C ASN A 174 15.81 5.22 -9.68
N SER A 175 16.29 5.44 -8.45
CA SER A 175 17.07 6.62 -8.11
C SER A 175 18.55 6.35 -8.37
N GLN A 176 19.13 7.14 -9.28
CA GLN A 176 20.52 7.01 -9.70
C GLN A 176 21.35 8.19 -9.21
N THR A 177 22.47 7.91 -8.55
CA THR A 177 23.49 8.90 -8.24
C THR A 177 24.31 9.22 -9.50
N VAL A 178 24.33 10.49 -9.90
CA VAL A 178 25.06 10.96 -11.10
C VAL A 178 26.23 11.90 -10.80
N ALA A 179 26.30 12.40 -9.57
CA ALA A 179 27.49 13.05 -9.03
C ALA A 179 27.63 12.72 -7.55
N VAL A 180 28.89 12.66 -7.10
CA VAL A 180 29.28 12.37 -5.72
C VAL A 180 30.14 13.50 -5.17
N TRP A 181 30.17 13.66 -3.85
CA TRP A 181 31.15 14.51 -3.19
C TRP A 181 32.49 13.80 -3.12
N GLY A 182 33.59 14.49 -3.41
CA GLY A 182 34.96 14.04 -3.20
C GLY A 182 35.36 13.96 -1.74
N ALA A 183 34.51 13.33 -0.92
CA ALA A 183 34.69 13.06 0.50
C ALA A 183 34.91 11.55 0.74
N ARG A 184 35.18 11.14 1.98
CA ARG A 184 35.33 9.73 2.35
C ARG A 184 34.08 8.95 1.92
N ASN A 185 34.27 7.83 1.22
CA ASN A 185 33.22 6.97 0.65
C ASN A 185 32.39 7.58 -0.49
N ASN A 186 32.80 8.73 -1.05
CA ASN A 186 32.14 9.37 -2.20
C ASN A 186 30.60 9.47 -2.06
N PRO A 187 30.08 10.14 -1.01
CA PRO A 187 28.65 10.17 -0.75
C PRO A 187 27.90 10.89 -1.89
N PRO A 188 26.63 10.54 -2.16
CA PRO A 188 25.90 11.12 -3.29
C PRO A 188 25.63 12.62 -3.12
N ALA A 189 25.78 13.33 -4.22
CA ALA A 189 25.61 14.78 -4.31
C ALA A 189 24.47 15.18 -5.26
N VAL A 190 24.29 14.41 -6.35
CA VAL A 190 23.16 14.59 -7.27
C VAL A 190 22.52 13.24 -7.52
N VAL A 191 21.22 13.19 -7.27
CA VAL A 191 20.38 12.00 -7.49
C VAL A 191 19.28 12.33 -8.47
N LEU A 192 19.04 11.46 -9.45
CA LEU A 192 17.92 11.60 -10.38
C LEU A 192 17.04 10.35 -10.38
N ASN A 193 15.80 10.50 -10.80
CA ASN A 193 14.94 9.39 -11.24
C ASN A 193 14.22 9.79 -12.56
N ASN A 194 13.15 9.07 -12.93
CA ASN A 194 12.41 9.34 -14.16
C ASN A 194 11.74 10.73 -14.20
N ASN A 195 11.37 11.28 -13.04
CA ASN A 195 10.57 12.49 -12.91
C ASN A 195 11.22 13.58 -12.02
N SER A 196 12.32 13.28 -11.31
CA SER A 196 12.99 14.21 -10.40
C SER A 196 14.50 14.31 -10.65
N ILE A 197 15.04 15.49 -10.34
CA ILE A 197 16.47 15.73 -10.12
C ILE A 197 16.61 16.40 -8.75
N PHE A 198 17.50 15.89 -7.90
CA PHE A 198 17.82 16.45 -6.59
C PHE A 198 19.28 16.92 -6.57
N LEU A 199 19.50 18.23 -6.41
CA LEU A 199 20.81 18.85 -6.27
C LEU A 199 21.18 19.06 -4.79
N GLY A 200 22.29 18.45 -4.35
CA GLY A 200 22.77 18.43 -2.96
C GLY A 200 23.45 19.70 -2.47
N TRP A 201 23.07 20.87 -2.97
CA TRP A 201 23.54 22.15 -2.42
C TRP A 201 22.42 23.18 -2.48
N ARG A 202 22.58 24.28 -1.73
CA ARG A 202 21.65 25.40 -1.79
C ARG A 202 21.89 26.19 -3.07
N TRP A 203 21.16 25.83 -4.13
CA TRP A 203 21.23 26.46 -5.44
C TRP A 203 20.73 27.90 -5.39
N GLY A 204 21.32 28.82 -6.18
CA GLY A 204 20.89 30.21 -6.12
C GLY A 204 21.49 31.01 -4.98
N SER A 205 22.73 30.69 -4.60
CA SER A 205 23.48 31.46 -3.60
C SER A 205 24.96 31.48 -3.94
N ASP A 206 25.49 32.67 -4.21
CA ASP A 206 26.91 32.83 -4.56
C ASP A 206 27.86 32.47 -3.41
N ALA A 207 27.38 32.52 -2.17
CA ALA A 207 28.10 32.03 -0.99
C ALA A 207 28.28 30.50 -0.98
N VAL A 208 27.60 29.78 -1.87
CA VAL A 208 27.55 28.32 -1.92
C VAL A 208 28.14 27.82 -3.25
N ALA A 209 27.59 28.25 -4.38
CA ALA A 209 27.97 27.81 -5.71
C ALA A 209 28.01 29.00 -6.67
N ASN A 210 29.03 29.09 -7.51
CA ASN A 210 29.14 30.19 -8.48
C ASN A 210 28.07 30.09 -9.58
N LEU A 211 27.76 31.25 -10.19
CA LEU A 211 26.77 31.38 -11.27
C LEU A 211 26.99 30.38 -12.42
N ALA A 212 28.24 30.15 -12.82
CA ALA A 212 28.58 29.27 -13.95
C ALA A 212 28.20 27.81 -13.67
N LEU A 213 28.52 27.30 -12.48
CA LEU A 213 28.20 25.93 -12.07
C LEU A 213 26.69 25.74 -11.94
N ASP A 214 26.02 26.64 -11.24
CA ASP A 214 24.56 26.55 -11.01
C ASP A 214 23.78 26.65 -12.32
N SER A 215 24.23 27.50 -13.25
CA SER A 215 23.62 27.62 -14.58
C SER A 215 23.87 26.36 -15.41
N ALA A 216 25.07 25.76 -15.35
CA ALA A 216 25.37 24.53 -16.07
C ALA A 216 24.52 23.35 -15.59
N TRP A 217 24.37 23.17 -14.27
CA TRP A 217 23.51 22.12 -13.71
C TRP A 217 22.03 22.35 -14.02
N LEU A 218 21.55 23.60 -13.92
CA LEU A 218 20.16 23.92 -14.25
C LEU A 218 19.86 23.69 -15.74
N GLU A 219 20.74 24.15 -16.64
CA GLU A 219 20.60 23.96 -18.08
C GLU A 219 20.55 22.46 -18.43
N THR A 220 21.45 21.67 -17.83
CA THR A 220 21.48 20.21 -18.02
C THR A 220 20.18 19.55 -17.52
N ALA A 221 19.68 19.98 -16.36
CA ALA A 221 18.45 19.46 -15.78
C ALA A 221 17.22 19.78 -16.63
N LEU A 222 17.15 21.00 -17.19
CA LEU A 222 16.06 21.43 -18.07
C LEU A 222 16.08 20.70 -19.42
N GLN A 223 17.26 20.52 -20.01
CA GLN A 223 17.41 19.79 -21.27
C GLN A 223 16.98 18.33 -21.15
N ARG A 224 17.22 17.67 -20.00
CA ARG A 224 16.68 16.31 -19.72
C ARG A 224 15.16 16.27 -19.87
N TYR A 225 14.47 17.34 -19.51
CA TYR A 225 13.00 17.45 -19.61
C TYR A 225 12.52 18.09 -20.91
N GLY A 226 13.40 18.23 -21.91
CA GLY A 226 13.06 18.80 -23.22
C GLY A 226 12.82 20.31 -23.20
N ILE A 227 13.29 21.02 -22.17
CA ILE A 227 13.22 22.48 -22.08
C ILE A 227 14.54 23.06 -22.60
N ASN A 228 14.46 23.77 -23.73
CA ASN A 228 15.59 24.43 -24.36
C ASN A 228 15.62 25.94 -24.05
N ARG A 229 16.76 26.58 -24.31
CA ARG A 229 16.93 28.03 -24.19
C ARG A 229 15.94 28.77 -25.09
N SER A 230 15.34 29.83 -24.57
CA SER A 230 14.44 30.71 -25.32
C SER A 230 15.23 31.61 -26.28
N SER A 231 14.73 31.80 -27.49
CA SER A 231 15.26 32.79 -28.45
C SER A 231 14.98 34.24 -28.03
N SER A 232 14.06 34.45 -27.08
CA SER A 232 13.72 35.76 -26.51
C SER A 232 13.34 35.59 -25.04
N PRO A 233 14.33 35.48 -24.13
CA PRO A 233 14.07 35.31 -22.70
C PRO A 233 13.45 36.58 -22.11
N SER A 234 12.34 36.43 -21.38
CA SER A 234 11.76 37.55 -20.63
C SER A 234 12.67 37.94 -19.47
N THR A 235 12.99 39.23 -19.33
CA THR A 235 13.79 39.76 -18.22
C THR A 235 13.02 39.80 -16.90
N ILE A 236 11.68 39.85 -16.96
CA ILE A 236 10.77 39.83 -15.81
C ILE A 236 9.82 38.63 -15.97
N ALA A 237 9.81 37.73 -14.99
CA ALA A 237 8.93 36.56 -14.98
C ALA A 237 7.56 36.91 -14.39
N PRO A 238 6.43 36.58 -15.06
CA PRO A 238 5.10 36.79 -14.52
C PRO A 238 4.79 35.78 -13.40
N TYR A 239 3.78 36.07 -12.58
CA TYR A 239 3.19 35.05 -11.70
C TYR A 239 2.41 34.02 -12.53
N CYS A 240 2.44 32.75 -12.12
CA CYS A 240 1.78 31.66 -12.85
C CYS A 240 0.25 31.81 -12.90
N GLN A 241 -0.33 32.54 -11.93
CA GLN A 241 -1.73 32.96 -11.91
C GLN A 241 -1.75 34.48 -12.09
N GLY A 242 -2.33 34.98 -13.19
CA GLY A 242 -2.35 36.42 -13.47
C GLY A 242 -2.96 37.22 -12.32
N GLN A 243 -2.29 38.28 -11.87
CA GLN A 243 -2.87 39.19 -10.89
C GLN A 243 -4.00 39.99 -11.54
N SER A 244 -5.23 39.81 -11.06
CA SER A 244 -6.27 40.83 -11.16
C SER A 244 -5.96 41.94 -10.14
N THR A 245 -5.19 42.94 -10.53
CA THR A 245 -5.06 44.18 -9.76
C THR A 245 -6.22 45.11 -10.10
N ILE A 246 -7.23 45.19 -9.23
CA ILE A 246 -8.10 46.37 -9.16
C ILE A 246 -7.29 47.47 -8.49
N VAL A 247 -6.77 48.41 -9.29
CA VAL A 247 -6.29 49.70 -8.81
C VAL A 247 -7.53 50.56 -8.57
N ASN A 248 -7.97 50.69 -7.32
CA ASN A 248 -8.90 51.75 -6.95
C ASN A 248 -8.11 52.94 -6.39
N ASN A 249 -7.88 53.92 -7.28
CA ASN A 249 -7.66 55.30 -6.88
C ASN A 249 -8.98 55.87 -6.34
N ILE A 250 -9.06 56.16 -5.05
CA ILE A 250 -9.99 57.18 -4.55
C ILE A 250 -9.25 58.06 -3.54
N ASN A 251 -9.35 59.36 -3.81
CA ASN A 251 -8.74 60.50 -3.14
C ASN A 251 -9.10 60.64 -1.65
N ASN A 252 -8.17 61.29 -0.94
CA ASN A 252 -8.27 61.82 0.42
C ASN A 252 -9.48 62.74 0.66
N THR A 253 -10.16 62.57 1.79
CA THR A 253 -10.46 63.65 2.75
C THR A 253 -10.84 63.05 4.13
N PRO A 254 -10.52 63.71 5.27
CA PRO A 254 -10.52 63.09 6.60
C PRO A 254 -11.74 63.49 7.45
N MET A 255 -12.25 62.61 8.33
CA MET A 255 -12.73 63.01 9.67
C MET A 255 -13.21 61.83 10.56
N ALA A 256 -12.91 62.00 11.84
CA ALA A 256 -13.66 61.63 13.05
C ALA A 256 -13.54 60.20 13.64
N THR A 257 -12.79 60.16 14.74
CA THR A 257 -12.78 59.18 15.83
C THR A 257 -14.09 59.12 16.63
N ALA A 258 -14.57 57.92 16.96
CA ALA A 258 -15.33 57.62 18.19
C ALA A 258 -15.27 56.10 18.55
N PRO A 259 -15.35 55.72 19.84
CA PRO A 259 -14.73 54.51 20.37
C PRO A 259 -15.67 53.29 20.48
N ARG A 260 -15.11 52.07 20.42
CA ARG A 260 -15.82 50.80 20.73
C ARG A 260 -15.47 50.30 22.14
N ARG A 261 -16.54 50.00 22.91
CA ARG A 261 -16.55 49.31 24.21
C ARG A 261 -16.12 47.83 24.09
N PRO A 262 -15.50 47.24 25.13
CA PRO A 262 -15.18 45.80 25.20
C PRO A 262 -16.11 45.03 26.15
N LEU A 263 -16.45 43.78 25.83
CA LEU A 263 -17.01 42.74 26.71
C LEU A 263 -16.78 41.34 26.08
N PRO A 264 -16.78 40.22 26.83
CA PRO A 264 -15.87 39.86 27.92
C PRO A 264 -15.27 38.43 27.78
N GLN A 265 -14.17 38.15 28.48
CA GLN A 265 -13.60 36.81 28.63
C GLN A 265 -14.42 35.98 29.64
N ILE A 266 -14.74 34.72 29.29
CA ILE A 266 -15.15 33.69 30.24
C ILE A 266 -14.07 32.60 30.24
N ALA A 267 -13.56 32.34 31.45
CA ALA A 267 -12.57 31.33 31.76
C ALA A 267 -13.27 29.99 32.05
N GLU A 268 -12.72 28.90 31.50
CA GLU A 268 -12.96 27.54 32.00
C GLU A 268 -11.61 26.86 32.24
N ASN A 269 -11.34 26.57 33.52
CA ASN A 269 -10.27 25.68 33.96
C ASN A 269 -10.75 24.23 33.85
N PRO A 270 -9.99 23.29 33.27
CA PRO A 270 -10.22 21.87 33.45
C PRO A 270 -9.54 21.33 34.75
N PRO A 271 -10.05 20.23 35.36
CA PRO A 271 -9.53 19.69 36.61
C PRO A 271 -8.26 18.84 36.44
N ARG A 272 -7.41 18.87 37.48
CA ARG A 272 -6.29 17.93 37.74
C ARG A 272 -6.82 16.56 38.17
N GLU A 273 -6.34 15.47 37.57
CA GLU A 273 -5.56 14.41 38.26
C GLU A 273 -5.13 13.21 37.37
N THR A 274 -3.83 12.89 37.48
CA THR A 274 -3.17 11.57 37.33
C THR A 274 -3.08 10.89 35.95
N ALA A 275 -2.15 11.38 35.11
CA ALA A 275 -1.58 10.61 34.01
C ALA A 275 -0.37 9.78 34.50
N ARG A 276 -0.45 8.45 34.36
CA ARG A 276 0.72 7.56 34.34
C ARG A 276 1.42 7.71 32.98
N LEU A 277 2.66 8.21 33.05
CA LEU A 277 3.79 8.04 32.12
C LEU A 277 3.47 7.68 30.66
N SER A 278 3.44 8.71 29.81
CA SER A 278 3.79 8.64 28.39
C SER A 278 5.20 9.23 28.23
N PRO A 279 6.14 8.63 27.48
CA PRO A 279 7.43 9.28 27.23
C PRO A 279 7.25 10.39 26.19
N SER A 280 7.65 11.59 26.60
CA SER A 280 7.59 12.86 25.89
C SER A 280 8.56 12.94 24.70
N THR A 281 8.09 13.60 23.65
CA THR A 281 8.89 14.39 22.71
C THR A 281 9.58 15.53 23.45
N GLU A 282 10.91 15.44 23.61
CA GLU A 282 11.78 16.57 23.91
C GLU A 282 12.74 16.81 22.74
N ALA A 283 13.06 18.08 22.49
CA ALA A 283 14.08 18.51 21.54
C ALA A 283 15.41 17.78 21.82
N ILE A 284 16.04 17.24 20.77
CA ILE A 284 17.24 16.41 20.88
C ILE A 284 18.44 17.27 21.35
N PRO A 285 19.02 17.00 22.55
CA PRO A 285 20.38 17.39 22.87
C PRO A 285 21.37 16.36 22.28
N PRO A 286 22.63 16.71 22.02
CA PRO A 286 23.61 15.77 21.46
C PRO A 286 24.03 14.71 22.50
N ARG A 287 24.08 13.44 22.06
CA ARG A 287 24.34 12.16 22.78
C ARG A 287 23.10 11.48 23.40
N ALA A 288 22.35 10.71 22.60
CA ALA A 288 21.31 9.80 23.10
C ALA A 288 21.86 8.37 23.20
N SER A 289 21.90 7.81 24.40
CA SER A 289 22.09 6.37 24.63
C SER A 289 20.88 5.58 24.14
N LEU A 290 21.09 4.37 23.60
CA LEU A 290 19.99 3.45 23.25
C LEU A 290 19.56 2.69 24.51
N THR A 291 18.26 2.60 24.77
CA THR A 291 17.72 1.77 25.86
C THR A 291 17.84 0.28 25.53
N SER A 292 17.87 -0.60 26.54
CA SER A 292 17.90 -2.05 26.33
C SER A 292 16.71 -2.56 25.49
N GLN A 293 15.54 -1.94 25.65
CA GLN A 293 14.37 -2.26 24.83
C GLN A 293 14.58 -1.89 23.36
N GLN A 294 15.11 -0.69 23.08
CA GLN A 294 15.43 -0.27 21.70
C GLN A 294 16.49 -1.16 21.07
N ILE A 295 17.52 -1.56 21.83
CA ILE A 295 18.56 -2.47 21.35
C ILE A 295 17.96 -3.82 20.98
N SER A 296 17.09 -4.38 21.83
CA SER A 296 16.39 -5.63 21.56
C SER A 296 15.51 -5.54 20.32
N GLN A 297 14.72 -4.47 20.18
CA GLN A 297 13.86 -4.23 19.01
C GLN A 297 14.67 -4.08 17.72
N MET A 298 15.75 -3.28 17.74
CA MET A 298 16.64 -3.11 16.58
C MET A 298 17.31 -4.43 16.19
N THR A 299 17.75 -5.21 17.17
CA THR A 299 18.34 -6.53 16.94
C THR A 299 17.34 -7.47 16.27
N ALA A 300 16.12 -7.56 16.83
CA ALA A 300 15.05 -8.39 16.31
C ALA A 300 14.62 -7.96 14.89
N GLU A 301 14.48 -6.65 14.64
CA GLU A 301 14.12 -6.11 13.32
C GLU A 301 15.17 -6.49 12.26
N LEU A 302 16.45 -6.30 12.56
CA LEU A 302 17.53 -6.59 11.60
C LEU A 302 17.69 -8.10 11.40
N GLN A 303 17.63 -8.90 12.46
CA GLN A 303 17.64 -10.37 12.36
C GLN A 303 16.47 -10.88 11.53
N GLY A 304 15.26 -10.37 11.76
CA GLY A 304 14.07 -10.71 10.98
C GLY A 304 14.22 -10.33 9.51
N LEU A 305 14.74 -9.14 9.21
CA LEU A 305 14.97 -8.70 7.83
C LEU A 305 16.05 -9.54 7.11
N ILE A 306 17.16 -9.85 7.79
CA ILE A 306 18.19 -10.78 7.28
C ILE A 306 17.57 -12.14 6.97
N GLY A 307 16.75 -12.67 7.88
CA GLY A 307 16.05 -13.94 7.70
C GLY A 307 15.12 -13.93 6.48
N ARG A 308 14.25 -12.93 6.37
CA ARG A 308 13.31 -12.76 5.24
C ARG A 308 14.04 -12.61 3.91
N TYR A 309 15.10 -11.81 3.89
CA TYR A 309 15.93 -11.61 2.71
C TYR A 309 16.57 -12.93 2.28
N GLY A 310 17.20 -13.65 3.22
CA GLY A 310 17.83 -14.95 2.97
C GLY A 310 16.85 -16.00 2.44
N ALA A 311 15.65 -16.08 3.04
CA ALA A 311 14.62 -17.01 2.59
C ALA A 311 14.10 -16.70 1.19
N THR A 312 13.92 -15.41 0.89
CA THR A 312 13.54 -14.95 -0.46
C THR A 312 14.63 -15.27 -1.48
N LEU A 313 15.88 -15.02 -1.14
CA LEU A 313 17.02 -15.31 -2.00
C LEU A 313 17.13 -16.80 -2.29
N LEU A 314 16.95 -17.66 -1.28
CA LEU A 314 16.97 -19.11 -1.47
C LEU A 314 15.86 -19.59 -2.41
N ALA A 315 14.62 -19.16 -2.17
CA ALA A 315 13.47 -19.51 -3.03
C ALA A 315 13.72 -19.06 -4.48
N LEU A 316 14.26 -17.84 -4.63
CA LEU A 316 14.64 -17.29 -5.91
C LEU A 316 15.72 -18.15 -6.57
N GLU A 317 16.83 -18.46 -5.91
CA GLU A 317 17.94 -19.26 -6.44
C GLU A 317 17.52 -20.70 -6.81
N ALA A 318 16.69 -21.31 -5.99
CA ALA A 318 16.17 -22.67 -6.21
C ALA A 318 15.25 -22.78 -7.43
N SER A 319 14.49 -21.72 -7.76
CA SER A 319 13.56 -21.72 -8.90
C SER A 319 14.21 -21.93 -10.28
N ASN A 320 15.55 -21.79 -10.36
CA ASN A 320 16.33 -21.99 -11.60
C ASN A 320 16.75 -23.43 -11.86
N ASN A 321 16.64 -24.35 -10.89
CA ASN A 321 17.08 -25.72 -11.07
C ASN A 321 15.97 -26.57 -11.70
N ASN A 322 16.28 -27.22 -12.83
CA ASN A 322 15.38 -28.19 -13.45
C ASN A 322 14.93 -29.24 -12.43
N THR A 323 13.65 -29.64 -12.52
CA THR A 323 12.96 -30.64 -11.70
C THR A 323 13.59 -32.02 -11.83
N LEU A 324 14.73 -32.22 -11.18
CA LEU A 324 15.25 -33.54 -10.84
C LEU A 324 14.53 -34.01 -9.57
N THR A 325 14.25 -35.31 -9.49
CA THR A 325 13.85 -35.92 -8.21
C THR A 325 14.97 -35.71 -7.19
N THR A 326 14.66 -35.72 -5.89
CA THR A 326 15.69 -35.48 -4.87
C THR A 326 16.76 -36.56 -4.96
N ASP A 327 16.40 -37.82 -5.22
CA ASP A 327 17.35 -38.92 -5.48
C ASP A 327 18.30 -38.68 -6.68
N LYS A 328 17.82 -38.06 -7.76
CA LYS A 328 18.67 -37.72 -8.92
C LYS A 328 19.59 -36.54 -8.62
N SER A 329 19.08 -35.56 -7.88
CA SER A 329 19.88 -34.42 -7.40
C SER A 329 21.00 -34.88 -6.48
N LEU A 330 20.73 -35.91 -5.66
CA LEU A 330 21.71 -36.57 -4.82
C LEU A 330 22.79 -37.28 -5.62
N ALA A 331 22.41 -38.11 -6.59
CA ALA A 331 23.37 -38.77 -7.47
C ALA A 331 24.29 -37.77 -8.18
N GLN A 332 23.74 -36.62 -8.62
CA GLN A 332 24.51 -35.54 -9.24
C GLN A 332 25.43 -34.82 -8.25
N ALA A 333 24.97 -34.55 -7.02
CA ALA A 333 25.78 -33.95 -5.97
C ALA A 333 26.99 -34.83 -5.59
N PHE A 334 26.80 -36.15 -5.54
CA PHE A 334 27.89 -37.11 -5.29
C PHE A 334 28.88 -37.19 -6.45
N HIS A 335 28.42 -37.08 -7.71
CA HIS A 335 29.30 -37.05 -8.89
C HIS A 335 30.07 -35.73 -9.09
N ASN A 336 29.49 -34.59 -8.71
CA ASN A 336 30.03 -33.25 -9.03
C ASN A 336 30.81 -32.57 -7.90
N ARG A 337 31.20 -33.28 -6.84
CA ARG A 337 31.98 -32.73 -5.70
C ARG A 337 33.27 -31.97 -6.07
N ALA A 338 33.74 -32.04 -7.32
CA ALA A 338 34.96 -31.39 -7.78
C ALA A 338 34.77 -30.20 -8.74
N LYS A 339 33.59 -29.95 -9.31
CA LYS A 339 33.41 -28.89 -10.33
C LYS A 339 32.00 -28.31 -10.33
N ASN A 340 31.84 -27.10 -9.79
CA ASN A 340 31.28 -25.94 -10.49
C ASN A 340 30.86 -24.85 -9.50
N SER A 341 31.31 -23.62 -9.79
CA SER A 341 30.66 -22.40 -9.33
C SER A 341 30.16 -21.68 -10.56
N PRO A 342 28.84 -21.50 -10.73
CA PRO A 342 28.35 -20.49 -11.64
C PRO A 342 27.30 -19.66 -10.90
N THR A 343 27.70 -18.50 -10.40
CA THR A 343 26.72 -17.53 -9.92
C THR A 343 26.75 -16.36 -10.87
N SER A 344 25.66 -16.21 -11.63
CA SER A 344 25.40 -15.02 -12.45
C SER A 344 25.59 -13.76 -11.60
N ASP A 345 26.13 -12.67 -12.17
CA ASP A 345 26.45 -11.43 -11.45
C ASP A 345 25.32 -10.90 -10.55
N GLY A 346 24.06 -11.09 -10.93
CA GLY A 346 22.89 -10.72 -10.11
C GLY A 346 22.76 -11.49 -8.79
N ALA A 347 23.06 -12.79 -8.76
CA ALA A 347 23.03 -13.60 -7.54
C ALA A 347 24.18 -13.22 -6.59
N ARG A 348 25.34 -12.85 -7.14
CA ARG A 348 26.48 -12.37 -6.37
C ARG A 348 26.14 -11.08 -5.61
N ARG A 349 25.47 -10.12 -6.26
CA ARG A 349 25.02 -8.87 -5.62
C ARG A 349 24.12 -9.13 -4.40
N PHE A 350 23.14 -10.02 -4.53
CA PHE A 350 22.21 -10.31 -3.43
C PHE A 350 22.90 -11.03 -2.25
N ARG A 351 23.79 -11.99 -2.53
CA ARG A 351 24.57 -12.65 -1.47
C ARG A 351 25.49 -11.68 -0.73
N LEU A 352 26.17 -10.78 -1.43
CA LEU A 352 26.99 -9.75 -0.80
C LEU A 352 26.17 -8.84 0.12
N ALA A 353 24.95 -8.46 -0.27
CA ALA A 353 24.07 -7.67 0.59
C ALA A 353 23.69 -8.42 1.88
N LEU A 354 23.40 -9.72 1.77
CA LEU A 354 23.10 -10.59 2.91
C LEU A 354 24.30 -10.77 3.84
N GLU A 355 25.47 -11.12 3.30
CA GLU A 355 26.73 -11.30 4.04
C GLU A 355 27.13 -10.01 4.78
N ASN A 356 27.05 -8.86 4.10
CA ASN A 356 27.34 -7.56 4.71
C ASN A 356 26.38 -7.25 5.87
N ALA A 357 25.10 -7.58 5.74
CA ALA A 357 24.13 -7.36 6.81
C ALA A 357 24.38 -8.27 8.02
N GLN A 358 24.75 -9.54 7.79
CA GLN A 358 25.14 -10.46 8.87
C GLN A 358 26.39 -9.97 9.62
N GLY A 359 27.42 -9.54 8.88
CA GLY A 359 28.61 -8.92 9.48
C GLY A 359 28.27 -7.65 10.26
N THR A 360 27.35 -6.84 9.72
CA THR A 360 26.90 -5.61 10.39
C THR A 360 26.14 -5.90 11.69
N LEU A 361 25.33 -6.96 11.74
CA LEU A 361 24.63 -7.35 12.97
C LEU A 361 25.61 -7.71 14.09
N ASN A 362 26.68 -8.45 13.76
CA ASN A 362 27.75 -8.76 14.73
C ASN A 362 28.47 -7.49 15.20
N ASN A 363 28.80 -6.59 14.28
CA ASN A 363 29.43 -5.31 14.59
C ASN A 363 28.52 -4.41 15.44
N PHE A 364 27.21 -4.41 15.16
CA PHE A 364 26.22 -3.70 15.96
C PHE A 364 26.26 -4.16 17.42
N GLN A 365 26.23 -5.47 17.66
CA GLN A 365 26.30 -6.04 19.01
C GLN A 365 27.60 -5.69 19.73
N ASN A 366 28.74 -5.73 19.02
CA ASN A 366 30.03 -5.33 19.57
C ASN A 366 30.09 -3.83 19.94
N LEU A 367 29.55 -2.96 19.09
CA LEU A 367 29.49 -1.51 19.35
C LEU A 367 28.57 -1.17 20.53
N ILE A 368 27.44 -1.88 20.66
CA ILE A 368 26.58 -1.78 21.86
C ILE A 368 27.36 -2.18 23.12
N ALA A 369 28.10 -3.28 23.09
CA ALA A 369 28.93 -3.73 24.21
C ALA A 369 30.05 -2.73 24.57
N GLN A 370 30.54 -1.96 23.59
CA GLN A 370 31.55 -0.91 23.77
C GLN A 370 30.95 0.44 24.19
N GLY A 371 29.62 0.58 24.24
CA GLY A 371 28.94 1.84 24.55
C GLY A 371 28.88 2.85 23.41
N ASP A 372 29.26 2.47 22.18
CA ASP A 372 29.20 3.34 20.99
C ASP A 372 27.83 3.23 20.29
N TYR A 373 26.81 3.78 20.94
CA TYR A 373 25.42 3.74 20.47
C TYR A 373 25.19 4.51 19.15
N THR A 374 25.97 5.56 18.91
CA THR A 374 25.86 6.37 17.68
C THR A 374 26.31 5.55 16.48
N GLN A 375 27.51 4.96 16.57
CA GLN A 375 28.03 4.15 15.48
C GLN A 375 27.19 2.88 15.30
N ALA A 376 26.73 2.25 16.39
CA ALA A 376 25.82 1.10 16.33
C ALA A 376 24.55 1.44 15.52
N ARG A 377 23.90 2.57 15.83
CA ARG A 377 22.70 3.00 15.11
C ARG A 377 22.96 3.25 13.62
N GLU A 378 24.10 3.85 13.27
CA GLU A 378 24.47 4.08 11.87
C GLU A 378 24.65 2.78 11.09
N TYR A 379 25.37 1.82 11.66
CA TYR A 379 25.58 0.50 11.07
C TYR A 379 24.25 -0.23 10.86
N TRP A 380 23.39 -0.22 11.88
CA TRP A 380 22.06 -0.79 11.78
C TRP A 380 21.23 -0.18 10.64
N LEU A 381 21.21 1.17 10.53
CA LEU A 381 20.52 1.87 9.45
C LEU A 381 21.11 1.57 8.07
N GLN A 382 22.43 1.38 7.97
CA GLN A 382 23.10 1.03 6.73
C GLN A 382 22.75 -0.39 6.29
N ALA A 383 22.81 -1.37 7.18
CA ALA A 383 22.44 -2.75 6.86
C ALA A 383 20.98 -2.88 6.44
N ARG A 384 20.06 -2.23 7.17
CA ARG A 384 18.63 -2.23 6.83
C ARG A 384 18.39 -1.67 5.43
N ARG A 385 18.97 -0.51 5.13
CA ARG A 385 18.88 0.11 3.80
C ARG A 385 19.52 -0.76 2.72
N ASN A 386 20.69 -1.32 2.97
CA ASN A 386 21.37 -2.18 2.01
C ASN A 386 20.52 -3.42 1.65
N LEU A 387 19.88 -4.07 2.64
CA LEU A 387 18.97 -5.19 2.36
C LEU A 387 17.74 -4.76 1.57
N TRP A 388 17.17 -3.59 1.88
CA TRP A 388 16.05 -3.02 1.16
C TRP A 388 16.39 -2.64 -0.29
N ASP A 389 17.47 -1.90 -0.53
CA ASP A 389 17.89 -1.48 -1.88
C ASP A 389 18.29 -2.66 -2.78
N ASN A 390 18.60 -3.80 -2.17
CA ASN A 390 19.00 -5.03 -2.84
C ASN A 390 17.98 -6.15 -2.68
N TYR A 391 16.74 -5.88 -2.27
CA TYR A 391 15.76 -6.93 -2.03
C TYR A 391 15.49 -7.73 -3.32
N PRO A 392 15.52 -9.08 -3.28
CA PRO A 392 15.46 -9.88 -4.50
C PRO A 392 14.09 -9.74 -5.19
N THR A 393 14.05 -8.97 -6.28
CA THR A 393 12.81 -8.59 -7.00
C THR A 393 12.96 -8.66 -8.53
N ASN A 394 14.05 -9.25 -9.02
CA ASN A 394 14.44 -9.20 -10.43
C ASN A 394 13.87 -10.33 -11.30
N ARG A 395 13.23 -11.35 -10.71
CA ARG A 395 12.62 -12.46 -11.46
C ARG A 395 11.47 -13.11 -10.69
N GLN A 396 10.78 -14.01 -11.37
CA GLN A 396 9.62 -14.72 -10.85
C GLN A 396 10.05 -15.87 -9.95
N PHE A 397 9.41 -15.96 -8.78
CA PHE A 397 9.59 -17.07 -7.83
C PHE A 397 8.32 -17.35 -6.99
N ALA A 398 7.22 -16.63 -7.26
CA ALA A 398 5.96 -16.88 -6.57
C ALA A 398 5.43 -18.28 -6.88
N GLN A 399 4.91 -18.92 -5.84
CA GLN A 399 4.23 -20.21 -5.91
C GLN A 399 2.72 -19.99 -6.12
N PRO A 400 1.93 -21.04 -6.41
CA PRO A 400 0.47 -20.94 -6.44
C PRO A 400 -0.09 -20.44 -5.10
N GLU A 401 -0.78 -19.31 -5.11
CA GLU A 401 -1.25 -18.62 -3.91
C GLU A 401 -2.46 -17.72 -4.23
N ILE A 402 -3.27 -17.39 -3.23
CA ILE A 402 -4.29 -16.33 -3.36
C ILE A 402 -3.55 -15.00 -3.40
N ARG A 403 -3.80 -14.19 -4.44
CA ARG A 403 -3.25 -12.85 -4.62
C ARG A 403 -4.41 -11.90 -4.82
N ALA A 404 -5.00 -11.51 -3.71
CA ALA A 404 -6.24 -10.74 -3.73
C ALA A 404 -6.01 -9.23 -3.69
N MET A 405 -6.95 -8.45 -4.21
CA MET A 405 -6.93 -6.99 -4.09
C MET A 405 -8.33 -6.43 -3.91
N TRP A 406 -8.48 -5.47 -2.98
CA TRP A 406 -9.68 -4.66 -2.87
C TRP A 406 -9.69 -3.57 -3.94
N LEU A 407 -10.76 -3.52 -4.74
CA LEU A 407 -11.04 -2.48 -5.71
C LEU A 407 -12.11 -1.56 -5.13
N ASP A 408 -11.65 -0.41 -4.65
CA ASP A 408 -12.43 0.57 -3.91
C ASP A 408 -13.37 1.39 -4.82
N ARG A 409 -14.47 1.88 -4.24
CA ARG A 409 -15.47 2.73 -4.89
C ARG A 409 -14.87 4.00 -5.50
N GLY A 410 -13.78 4.54 -4.94
CA GLY A 410 -13.08 5.69 -5.53
C GLY A 410 -12.60 5.35 -6.94
N THR A 411 -11.82 4.27 -7.04
CA THR A 411 -11.34 3.73 -8.31
C THR A 411 -12.48 3.39 -9.28
N ILE A 412 -13.59 2.80 -8.80
CA ILE A 412 -14.75 2.47 -9.66
C ILE A 412 -15.38 3.74 -10.26
N VAL A 413 -15.60 4.76 -9.42
CA VAL A 413 -16.19 6.03 -9.84
C VAL A 413 -15.29 6.75 -10.84
N GLU A 414 -13.97 6.70 -10.64
CA GLU A 414 -13.00 7.31 -11.57
C GLU A 414 -13.00 6.64 -12.96
N ALA A 415 -13.27 5.34 -13.03
CA ALA A 415 -13.30 4.60 -14.29
C ALA A 415 -14.43 5.04 -15.23
N LYS A 416 -15.59 5.52 -14.77
CA LYS A 416 -16.70 6.08 -15.58
C LYS A 416 -17.33 5.20 -16.69
N ASN A 417 -16.61 4.25 -17.28
CA ASN A 417 -17.00 3.40 -18.40
C ASN A 417 -16.14 2.11 -18.42
N GLU A 418 -16.47 1.20 -19.35
CA GLU A 418 -15.80 -0.10 -19.50
C GLU A 418 -14.33 -0.01 -19.92
N GLU A 419 -13.97 0.89 -20.84
CA GLU A 419 -12.59 1.01 -21.35
C GLU A 419 -11.63 1.42 -20.24
N ASP A 420 -12.03 2.39 -19.42
CA ASP A 420 -11.23 2.88 -18.32
C ASP A 420 -11.20 1.87 -17.16
N LEU A 421 -12.28 1.14 -16.90
CA LEU A 421 -12.28 0.05 -15.92
C LEU A 421 -11.38 -1.10 -16.39
N ALA A 422 -11.34 -1.40 -17.69
CA ALA A 422 -10.44 -2.39 -18.27
C ALA A 422 -8.97 -2.07 -17.99
N LYS A 423 -8.57 -0.80 -18.07
CA LYS A 423 -7.20 -0.35 -17.72
C LYS A 423 -6.86 -0.66 -16.25
N VAL A 424 -7.82 -0.57 -15.33
CA VAL A 424 -7.63 -0.93 -13.92
C VAL A 424 -7.39 -2.43 -13.78
N PHE A 425 -8.23 -3.25 -14.42
CA PHE A 425 -8.08 -4.71 -14.44
C PHE A 425 -6.78 -5.17 -15.11
N ASP A 426 -6.34 -4.51 -16.19
CA ASP A 426 -5.06 -4.79 -16.85
C ASP A 426 -3.87 -4.56 -15.91
N ARG A 427 -3.92 -3.49 -15.10
CA ARG A 427 -2.88 -3.18 -14.12
C ARG A 427 -2.83 -4.21 -13.00
N MET A 428 -3.98 -4.64 -12.50
CA MET A 428 -4.07 -5.73 -11.51
C MET A 428 -3.58 -7.05 -12.10
N ALA A 429 -3.91 -7.35 -13.37
CA ALA A 429 -3.48 -8.56 -14.06
C ALA A 429 -1.98 -8.59 -14.27
N ALA A 430 -1.41 -7.46 -14.67
CA ALA A 430 0.03 -7.27 -14.80
C ALA A 430 0.73 -7.41 -13.44
N ALA A 431 0.13 -6.92 -12.36
CA ALA A 431 0.61 -7.15 -11.00
C ALA A 431 0.43 -8.61 -10.55
N GLY A 432 -0.29 -9.46 -11.28
CA GLY A 432 -0.50 -10.87 -10.99
C GLY A 432 -1.62 -11.17 -9.98
N ILE A 433 -2.51 -10.21 -9.73
CA ILE A 433 -3.69 -10.35 -8.86
C ILE A 433 -4.65 -11.34 -9.51
N ASN A 434 -5.11 -12.36 -8.77
CA ASN A 434 -5.99 -13.42 -9.27
C ASN A 434 -7.38 -13.46 -8.61
N LEU A 435 -7.61 -12.60 -7.60
CA LEU A 435 -8.89 -12.46 -6.92
C LEU A 435 -9.16 -10.97 -6.64
N VAL A 436 -10.32 -10.47 -7.05
CA VAL A 436 -10.71 -9.06 -6.86
C VAL A 436 -11.91 -8.97 -5.93
N PHE A 437 -11.81 -8.13 -4.90
CA PHE A 437 -12.95 -7.72 -4.06
C PHE A 437 -13.50 -6.40 -4.60
N PHE A 438 -14.55 -6.48 -5.40
CA PHE A 438 -15.11 -5.32 -6.09
C PHE A 438 -16.17 -4.64 -5.22
N GLU A 439 -15.94 -3.39 -4.79
CA GLU A 439 -16.83 -2.69 -3.85
C GLU A 439 -18.22 -2.47 -4.47
N THR A 440 -19.14 -3.36 -4.14
CA THR A 440 -20.45 -3.51 -4.80
C THR A 440 -21.54 -2.79 -4.03
N VAL A 441 -21.45 -2.79 -2.69
CA VAL A 441 -22.37 -2.09 -1.80
C VAL A 441 -21.56 -1.30 -0.76
N ASN A 442 -21.69 0.02 -0.80
CA ASN A 442 -21.02 0.96 0.12
C ASN A 442 -22.01 2.02 0.58
N ALA A 443 -22.07 2.30 1.88
CA ALA A 443 -22.92 3.35 2.45
C ALA A 443 -24.41 3.26 2.00
N SER A 444 -24.94 2.04 1.94
CA SER A 444 -26.30 1.72 1.47
C SER A 444 -26.61 2.06 0.01
N TYR A 445 -25.59 2.35 -0.80
CA TYR A 445 -25.73 2.47 -2.24
C TYR A 445 -25.16 1.23 -2.92
N THR A 446 -25.87 0.73 -3.92
CA THR A 446 -25.30 -0.24 -4.87
C THR A 446 -24.49 0.50 -5.92
N ILE A 447 -23.41 -0.12 -6.39
CA ILE A 447 -22.63 0.43 -7.51
C ILE A 447 -23.35 0.20 -8.85
N TYR A 448 -24.23 -0.81 -8.90
CA TYR A 448 -25.03 -1.28 -10.04
C TYR A 448 -26.52 -0.87 -9.89
N PRO A 449 -27.33 -0.90 -10.96
CA PRO A 449 -28.76 -0.64 -10.89
C PRO A 449 -29.51 -1.81 -10.23
N SER A 450 -30.02 -1.58 -9.02
CA SER A 450 -30.71 -2.59 -8.19
C SER A 450 -32.22 -2.37 -8.19
N GLN A 451 -32.98 -3.46 -8.11
CA GLN A 451 -34.42 -3.47 -7.86
C GLN A 451 -34.73 -3.55 -6.36
N VAL A 452 -33.76 -3.95 -5.53
CA VAL A 452 -33.89 -4.08 -4.08
C VAL A 452 -33.46 -2.81 -3.36
N ALA A 453 -32.26 -2.30 -3.67
CA ALA A 453 -31.74 -1.09 -3.05
C ALA A 453 -32.50 0.15 -3.59
N PRO A 454 -32.86 1.10 -2.72
CA PRO A 454 -33.66 2.26 -3.14
C PRO A 454 -32.93 3.16 -4.13
N GLU A 455 -31.59 3.19 -4.09
CA GLU A 455 -30.77 4.08 -4.92
C GLU A 455 -29.44 3.43 -5.31
N GLN A 456 -29.12 3.49 -6.61
CA GLN A 456 -27.74 3.32 -7.10
C GLN A 456 -26.90 4.54 -6.69
N ASN A 457 -25.61 4.30 -6.43
CA ASN A 457 -24.63 5.36 -6.15
C ASN A 457 -24.75 6.47 -7.20
N PRO A 458 -25.00 7.74 -6.81
CA PRO A 458 -25.21 8.83 -7.76
C PRO A 458 -24.05 9.01 -8.76
N LEU A 459 -22.83 8.65 -8.38
CA LEU A 459 -21.63 8.82 -9.20
C LEU A 459 -21.39 7.71 -10.23
N THR A 460 -22.17 6.64 -10.20
CA THR A 460 -22.11 5.55 -11.20
C THR A 460 -23.41 5.37 -11.98
N ARG A 461 -24.39 6.27 -11.80
CA ARG A 461 -25.63 6.26 -12.58
C ARG A 461 -25.34 6.33 -14.08
N GLY A 462 -26.17 5.64 -14.86
CA GLY A 462 -26.06 5.58 -16.32
C GLY A 462 -25.27 4.38 -16.85
N TRP A 463 -24.69 3.55 -15.99
CA TRP A 463 -24.07 2.29 -16.38
C TRP A 463 -24.10 1.26 -15.23
N ASP A 464 -23.69 0.02 -15.53
CA ASP A 464 -23.60 -1.09 -14.58
C ASP A 464 -22.13 -1.53 -14.40
N PRO A 465 -21.42 -0.98 -13.39
CA PRO A 465 -20.02 -1.31 -13.16
C PRO A 465 -19.79 -2.77 -12.74
N LEU A 466 -20.74 -3.40 -12.02
CA LEU A 466 -20.56 -4.77 -11.56
C LEU A 466 -20.63 -5.74 -12.75
N LYS A 467 -21.58 -5.55 -13.67
CA LYS A 467 -21.68 -6.35 -14.91
C LYS A 467 -20.39 -6.30 -15.71
N VAL A 468 -19.84 -5.10 -15.86
CA VAL A 468 -18.59 -4.88 -16.59
C VAL A 468 -17.40 -5.50 -15.85
N ALA A 469 -17.32 -5.33 -14.52
CA ALA A 469 -16.24 -5.88 -13.71
C ALA A 469 -16.18 -7.41 -13.77
N VAL A 470 -17.33 -8.09 -13.73
CA VAL A 470 -17.41 -9.56 -13.88
C VAL A 470 -16.81 -10.01 -15.21
N LYS A 471 -17.27 -9.40 -16.31
CA LYS A 471 -16.73 -9.68 -17.65
C LYS A 471 -15.20 -9.48 -17.69
N LEU A 472 -14.71 -8.32 -17.24
CA LEU A 472 -13.29 -7.97 -17.32
C LEU A 472 -12.40 -8.87 -16.46
N ALA A 473 -12.89 -9.28 -15.27
CA ALA A 473 -12.18 -10.21 -14.40
C ALA A 473 -12.00 -11.57 -15.08
N HIS A 474 -13.09 -12.14 -15.60
CA HIS A 474 -13.07 -13.47 -16.23
C HIS A 474 -12.26 -13.50 -17.52
N GLU A 475 -12.32 -12.45 -18.35
CA GLU A 475 -11.45 -12.30 -19.54
C GLU A 475 -9.95 -12.36 -19.20
N ARG A 476 -9.59 -12.03 -17.97
CA ARG A 476 -8.20 -12.01 -17.47
C ARG A 476 -7.87 -13.20 -16.57
N ASN A 477 -8.76 -14.18 -16.42
CA ASN A 477 -8.63 -15.31 -15.49
C ASN A 477 -8.50 -14.87 -14.02
N MET A 478 -9.20 -13.80 -13.63
CA MET A 478 -9.37 -13.43 -12.23
C MET A 478 -10.72 -13.90 -11.73
N GLU A 479 -10.76 -14.34 -10.47
CA GLU A 479 -12.02 -14.43 -9.75
C GLU A 479 -12.44 -13.05 -9.25
N ILE A 480 -13.75 -12.83 -9.17
CA ILE A 480 -14.35 -11.61 -8.62
C ILE A 480 -15.36 -11.95 -7.54
N HIS A 481 -15.14 -11.38 -6.36
CA HIS A 481 -16.10 -11.44 -5.27
C HIS A 481 -16.77 -10.07 -5.13
N ALA A 482 -18.10 -10.05 -5.08
CA ALA A 482 -18.84 -8.84 -4.76
C ALA A 482 -18.57 -8.47 -3.29
N TRP A 483 -17.92 -7.33 -3.06
CA TRP A 483 -17.61 -6.82 -1.72
C TRP A 483 -18.75 -5.93 -1.22
N VAL A 484 -19.35 -6.34 -0.10
CA VAL A 484 -20.53 -5.69 0.47
C VAL A 484 -20.27 -5.22 1.89
N TRP A 485 -20.63 -3.97 2.18
CA TRP A 485 -20.71 -3.47 3.55
C TRP A 485 -22.01 -3.98 4.17
N VAL A 486 -21.91 -4.90 5.13
CA VAL A 486 -23.07 -5.60 5.67
C VAL A 486 -23.87 -4.71 6.61
N PHE A 487 -23.31 -4.33 7.76
CA PHE A 487 -24.03 -3.53 8.74
C PHE A 487 -23.63 -2.07 8.75
N ALA A 488 -22.50 -1.67 8.15
CA ALA A 488 -22.17 -0.25 7.99
C ALA A 488 -23.04 0.38 6.88
N ALA A 489 -24.04 1.15 7.30
CA ALA A 489 -25.08 1.68 6.43
C ALA A 489 -24.75 3.05 5.84
N ALA A 490 -23.98 3.90 6.54
CA ALA A 490 -23.59 5.21 6.04
C ALA A 490 -22.24 5.64 6.59
N ASN A 491 -21.57 6.57 5.91
CA ASN A 491 -20.33 7.15 6.41
C ASN A 491 -20.11 8.60 5.96
N GLN A 492 -19.46 9.38 6.82
CA GLN A 492 -19.23 10.81 6.59
C GLN A 492 -18.37 11.13 5.35
N ALA A 493 -17.43 10.25 4.98
CA ALA A 493 -16.54 10.48 3.85
C ALA A 493 -17.30 10.35 2.53
N HIS A 494 -18.18 9.35 2.44
CA HIS A 494 -19.05 9.20 1.29
C HIS A 494 -20.06 10.34 1.20
N ASN A 495 -20.65 10.77 2.32
CA ASN A 495 -21.53 11.94 2.35
C ASN A 495 -20.82 13.19 1.82
N LYS A 496 -19.57 13.42 2.24
CA LYS A 496 -18.76 14.55 1.73
C LYS A 496 -18.54 14.46 0.21
N VAL A 497 -18.28 13.27 -0.32
CA VAL A 497 -18.08 13.05 -1.76
C VAL A 497 -19.37 13.29 -2.55
N LEU A 498 -20.53 12.97 -1.98
CA LEU A 498 -21.85 13.22 -2.59
C LEU A 498 -22.44 14.60 -2.26
N GLU A 499 -21.66 15.48 -1.61
CA GLU A 499 -22.12 16.80 -1.15
C GLU A 499 -23.38 16.74 -0.26
N GLN A 500 -23.55 15.63 0.46
CA GLN A 500 -24.62 15.43 1.44
C GLN A 500 -24.21 15.96 2.82
N PRO A 501 -25.17 16.31 3.70
CA PRO A 501 -24.88 16.60 5.09
C PRO A 501 -24.06 15.48 5.74
N LEU A 502 -23.07 15.82 6.58
CA LEU A 502 -22.21 14.79 7.20
C LEU A 502 -23.01 13.77 8.04
N ASN A 503 -24.13 14.20 8.62
CA ASN A 503 -25.05 13.35 9.40
C ASN A 503 -26.14 12.67 8.55
N TYR A 504 -26.08 12.73 7.22
CA TYR A 504 -27.00 12.02 6.35
C TYR A 504 -26.84 10.49 6.54
N LEU A 505 -27.96 9.79 6.75
CA LEU A 505 -27.97 8.37 7.10
C LEU A 505 -27.96 7.44 5.87
N GLY A 506 -27.79 7.98 4.67
CA GLY A 506 -27.88 7.20 3.44
C GLY A 506 -29.33 6.91 3.04
N PRO A 507 -29.55 6.36 1.84
CA PRO A 507 -30.88 6.26 1.23
C PRO A 507 -31.78 5.23 1.94
N VAL A 508 -31.20 4.23 2.62
CA VAL A 508 -31.97 3.19 3.31
C VAL A 508 -32.41 3.64 4.70
N LEU A 509 -31.48 4.06 5.57
CA LEU A 509 -31.82 4.47 6.94
C LEU A 509 -32.59 5.79 6.99
N SER A 510 -32.45 6.68 6.01
CA SER A 510 -33.31 7.87 5.92
C SER A 510 -34.77 7.53 5.61
N ARG A 511 -35.05 6.42 4.91
CA ARG A 511 -36.41 5.92 4.66
C ARG A 511 -36.91 5.00 5.78
N ASN A 512 -36.00 4.40 6.54
CA ASN A 512 -36.29 3.43 7.60
C ASN A 512 -35.46 3.74 8.86
N SER A 513 -35.76 4.83 9.56
CA SER A 513 -34.95 5.30 10.68
C SER A 513 -34.86 4.29 11.84
N ASP A 514 -35.91 3.51 12.07
CA ASP A 514 -35.98 2.46 13.10
C ASP A 514 -35.06 1.25 12.82
N TRP A 515 -34.45 1.17 11.62
CA TRP A 515 -33.54 0.09 11.24
C TRP A 515 -32.10 0.30 11.74
N GLY A 516 -31.77 1.49 12.25
CA GLY A 516 -30.42 1.84 12.67
C GLY A 516 -30.05 1.33 14.08
N ALA A 517 -28.81 0.89 14.25
CA ALA A 517 -28.20 0.74 15.56
C ALA A 517 -27.91 2.13 16.16
N THR A 518 -28.16 2.29 17.45
CA THR A 518 -27.89 3.53 18.17
C THR A 518 -26.98 3.29 19.37
N ASN A 519 -26.39 4.38 19.87
CA ASN A 519 -25.80 4.42 21.21
C ASN A 519 -26.89 4.61 22.30
N LYS A 520 -26.50 4.58 23.58
CA LYS A 520 -27.44 4.74 24.71
C LYS A 520 -28.24 6.04 24.67
N SER A 521 -27.69 7.11 24.10
CA SER A 521 -28.35 8.41 23.98
C SER A 521 -29.18 8.57 22.69
N GLY A 522 -29.33 7.50 21.91
CA GLY A 522 -30.08 7.51 20.65
C GLY A 522 -29.31 8.01 19.42
N GLY A 523 -28.00 8.29 19.54
CA GLY A 523 -27.18 8.73 18.41
C GLY A 523 -26.85 7.60 17.43
N SER A 524 -26.98 7.85 16.12
CA SER A 524 -26.80 6.86 15.05
C SER A 524 -25.36 6.72 14.52
N PHE A 525 -24.54 7.77 14.60
CA PHE A 525 -23.15 7.74 14.13
C PHE A 525 -22.19 7.34 15.23
N ASP A 526 -21.23 6.48 14.90
CA ASP A 526 -20.20 5.98 15.80
C ASP A 526 -19.22 7.07 16.27
N TYR A 527 -18.47 6.75 17.33
CA TYR A 527 -17.45 7.64 17.90
C TYR A 527 -16.04 7.35 17.34
N SER A 528 -15.96 6.80 16.13
CA SER A 528 -14.67 6.51 15.52
C SER A 528 -13.83 7.77 15.34
N GLN A 529 -12.52 7.66 15.55
CA GLN A 529 -11.57 8.72 15.23
C GLN A 529 -11.48 8.86 13.71
N GLY A 530 -11.77 10.06 13.19
CA GLY A 530 -11.85 10.32 11.75
C GLY A 530 -13.28 10.20 11.20
N THR A 531 -13.47 9.40 10.14
CA THR A 531 -14.75 9.30 9.43
C THR A 531 -15.75 8.41 10.14
N LYS A 532 -16.76 9.05 10.75
CA LYS A 532 -17.83 8.37 11.48
C LYS A 532 -18.76 7.61 10.55
N LYS A 533 -19.35 6.54 11.08
CA LYS A 533 -20.26 5.65 10.36
C LYS A 533 -21.55 5.41 11.14
N ALA A 534 -22.66 5.28 10.44
CA ALA A 534 -23.91 4.76 10.99
C ALA A 534 -24.09 3.31 10.56
N PHE A 535 -24.73 2.51 11.41
CA PHE A 535 -24.88 1.07 11.19
C PHE A 535 -26.35 0.66 11.25
N PHE A 536 -26.72 -0.35 10.46
CA PHE A 536 -27.96 -1.08 10.67
C PHE A 536 -27.93 -1.81 12.02
N ASP A 537 -29.10 -2.09 12.60
CA ASP A 537 -29.27 -2.96 13.76
C ASP A 537 -29.28 -4.43 13.29
N PRO A 538 -28.24 -5.25 13.59
CA PRO A 538 -28.19 -6.66 13.23
C PRO A 538 -29.33 -7.50 13.79
N ALA A 539 -30.05 -7.03 14.82
CA ALA A 539 -31.20 -7.72 15.39
C ALA A 539 -32.53 -7.38 14.68
N ASN A 540 -32.52 -6.45 13.72
CA ASN A 540 -33.74 -6.05 13.02
C ASN A 540 -34.04 -7.04 11.87
N PRO A 541 -35.18 -7.76 11.89
CA PRO A 541 -35.51 -8.76 10.87
C PRO A 541 -35.72 -8.15 9.47
N GLU A 542 -36.22 -6.92 9.38
CA GLU A 542 -36.41 -6.25 8.08
C GLU A 542 -35.07 -5.88 7.45
N VAL A 543 -34.07 -5.48 8.26
CA VAL A 543 -32.69 -5.29 7.79
C VAL A 543 -32.12 -6.60 7.26
N GLN A 544 -32.29 -7.70 8.00
CA GLN A 544 -31.78 -9.01 7.59
C GLN A 544 -32.41 -9.44 6.26
N ASN A 545 -33.73 -9.30 6.11
CA ASN A 545 -34.45 -9.63 4.88
C ASN A 545 -34.02 -8.75 3.70
N TYR A 546 -33.86 -7.44 3.93
CA TYR A 546 -33.37 -6.50 2.92
C TYR A 546 -31.98 -6.88 2.41
N LEU A 547 -31.02 -7.08 3.33
CA LEU A 547 -29.65 -7.45 2.97
C LEU A 547 -29.58 -8.81 2.28
N LEU A 548 -30.36 -9.79 2.75
CA LEU A 548 -30.43 -11.11 2.12
C LEU A 548 -30.97 -11.00 0.68
N SER A 549 -32.07 -10.27 0.47
CA SER A 549 -32.65 -10.03 -0.86
C SER A 549 -31.66 -9.34 -1.79
N LEU A 550 -30.90 -8.37 -1.28
CA LEU A 550 -29.87 -7.67 -2.04
C LEU A 550 -28.72 -8.60 -2.45
N TYR A 551 -28.31 -9.51 -1.58
CA TYR A 551 -27.26 -10.49 -1.91
C TYR A 551 -27.76 -11.58 -2.86
N GLU A 552 -29.01 -12.00 -2.73
CA GLU A 552 -29.67 -12.89 -3.69
C GLU A 552 -29.77 -12.22 -5.07
N GLU A 553 -30.09 -10.92 -5.14
CA GLU A 553 -30.09 -10.18 -6.41
C GLU A 553 -28.70 -10.21 -7.07
N ILE A 554 -27.64 -9.92 -6.31
CA ILE A 554 -26.25 -9.96 -6.81
C ILE A 554 -25.93 -11.36 -7.36
N VAL A 555 -26.18 -12.40 -6.57
CA VAL A 555 -25.81 -13.77 -6.92
C VAL A 555 -26.70 -14.35 -8.03
N ASN A 556 -27.93 -13.90 -8.20
CA ASN A 556 -28.77 -14.36 -9.32
C ASN A 556 -28.42 -13.65 -10.64
N ASN A 557 -28.15 -12.34 -10.58
CA ASN A 557 -28.05 -11.52 -11.78
C ASN A 557 -26.62 -11.39 -12.34
N TYR A 558 -25.60 -11.66 -11.53
CA TYR A 558 -24.20 -11.49 -11.90
C TYR A 558 -23.43 -12.79 -11.71
N ASP A 559 -22.52 -13.13 -12.64
CA ASP A 559 -21.67 -14.31 -12.54
C ASP A 559 -20.46 -14.07 -11.61
N VAL A 560 -20.73 -13.66 -10.37
CA VAL A 560 -19.68 -13.49 -9.35
C VAL A 560 -19.21 -14.84 -8.83
N ASP A 561 -17.90 -14.96 -8.59
CA ASP A 561 -17.25 -16.17 -8.06
C ASP A 561 -17.46 -16.33 -6.55
N GLY A 562 -17.78 -15.24 -5.86
CA GLY A 562 -18.03 -15.19 -4.43
C GLY A 562 -18.69 -13.92 -3.93
N LEU A 563 -19.04 -13.93 -2.65
CA LEU A 563 -19.46 -12.74 -1.90
C LEU A 563 -18.45 -12.50 -0.77
N GLN A 564 -18.01 -11.25 -0.61
CA GLN A 564 -17.16 -10.84 0.50
C GLN A 564 -17.91 -9.94 1.47
N LEU A 565 -18.09 -10.43 2.69
CA LEU A 565 -18.72 -9.72 3.80
C LEU A 565 -17.70 -8.81 4.48
N ASP A 566 -17.92 -7.50 4.43
CA ASP A 566 -17.17 -6.51 5.21
C ASP A 566 -18.12 -5.75 6.13
N TYR A 567 -17.59 -5.14 7.19
CA TYR A 567 -18.39 -4.50 8.24
C TYR A 567 -19.48 -5.43 8.80
N ILE A 568 -19.26 -6.75 8.77
CA ILE A 568 -20.09 -7.78 9.40
C ILE A 568 -19.83 -7.81 10.92
N ARG A 569 -20.24 -6.73 11.59
CA ARG A 569 -19.96 -6.44 13.00
C ARG A 569 -20.78 -5.24 13.48
N TYR A 570 -20.77 -5.01 14.79
CA TYR A 570 -21.23 -3.75 15.38
C TYR A 570 -20.14 -2.66 15.27
N PRO A 571 -20.50 -1.37 15.53
CA PRO A 571 -19.53 -0.29 15.69
C PRO A 571 -18.49 -0.59 16.77
N PHE A 572 -17.33 0.07 16.70
CA PHE A 572 -16.33 -0.04 17.77
C PHE A 572 -16.90 0.49 19.09
N GLN A 573 -16.81 -0.34 20.12
CA GLN A 573 -17.22 0.00 21.47
C GLN A 573 -16.01 0.21 22.37
N ASN A 574 -16.14 1.17 23.29
CA ASN A 574 -15.21 1.39 24.40
C ASN A 574 -16.02 1.58 25.68
N GLN A 575 -15.97 0.58 26.55
CA GLN A 575 -16.73 0.56 27.79
C GLN A 575 -16.19 1.58 28.81
N ASN A 576 -14.88 1.85 28.80
CA ASN A 576 -14.26 2.79 29.74
C ASN A 576 -14.72 4.24 29.49
N SER A 577 -15.03 4.58 28.24
CA SER A 577 -15.61 5.89 27.86
C SER A 577 -17.13 5.85 27.68
N ASN A 578 -17.81 4.77 28.09
CA ASN A 578 -19.25 4.52 27.89
C ASN A 578 -19.73 4.66 26.42
N GLN A 579 -18.82 4.47 25.46
CA GLN A 579 -19.11 4.48 24.02
C GLN A 579 -19.58 3.09 23.61
N THR A 580 -20.87 2.81 23.80
CA THR A 580 -21.47 1.50 23.49
C THR A 580 -22.60 1.63 22.48
N TYR A 581 -22.79 0.60 21.65
CA TYR A 581 -23.77 0.55 20.56
C TYR A 581 -24.63 -0.72 20.62
N GLY A 582 -25.70 -0.70 19.84
CA GLY A 582 -26.66 -1.79 19.71
C GLY A 582 -27.99 -1.51 20.41
N TYR A 583 -28.28 -0.26 20.76
CA TYR A 583 -29.54 0.12 21.44
C TYR A 583 -30.66 0.47 20.43
N GLY A 584 -30.59 -0.10 19.22
CA GLY A 584 -31.67 -0.02 18.24
C GLY A 584 -32.97 -0.62 18.78
N LYS A 585 -34.10 -0.23 18.18
CA LYS A 585 -35.44 -0.60 18.66
C LYS A 585 -35.63 -2.11 18.75
N SER A 586 -35.25 -2.84 17.70
CA SER A 586 -35.37 -4.30 17.61
C SER A 586 -34.46 -5.00 18.61
N SER A 587 -33.19 -4.60 18.66
CA SER A 587 -32.22 -5.10 19.64
C SER A 587 -32.70 -4.95 21.09
N ARG A 588 -33.20 -3.76 21.48
CA ARG A 588 -33.72 -3.51 22.83
C ARG A 588 -34.94 -4.36 23.14
N TRP A 589 -35.88 -4.43 22.19
CA TRP A 589 -37.11 -5.20 22.37
C TRP A 589 -36.81 -6.69 22.54
N LEU A 590 -36.02 -7.29 21.64
CA LEU A 590 -35.66 -8.71 21.69
C LEU A 590 -34.93 -9.07 22.99
N PHE A 591 -33.96 -8.25 23.41
CA PHE A 591 -33.24 -8.51 24.65
C PHE A 591 -34.14 -8.39 25.90
N LYS A 592 -35.05 -7.41 25.91
CA LYS A 592 -36.04 -7.27 26.99
C LYS A 592 -37.01 -8.45 27.03
N GLN A 593 -37.43 -8.98 25.89
CA GLN A 593 -38.25 -10.21 25.86
C GLN A 593 -37.48 -11.41 26.42
N MET A 594 -36.19 -11.54 26.08
CA MET A 594 -35.36 -12.65 26.54
C MET A 594 -35.04 -12.60 28.04
N THR A 595 -34.89 -11.42 28.63
CA THR A 595 -34.33 -11.25 29.99
C THR A 595 -35.23 -10.50 30.98
N GLY A 596 -36.31 -9.87 30.50
CA GLY A 596 -37.14 -8.95 31.28
C GLY A 596 -36.55 -7.55 31.45
N VAL A 597 -35.29 -7.30 31.06
CA VAL A 597 -34.55 -6.05 31.30
C VAL A 597 -34.27 -5.32 30.00
N ASP A 598 -34.54 -4.02 29.95
CA ASP A 598 -34.17 -3.17 28.82
C ASP A 598 -32.65 -2.93 28.83
N PRO A 599 -31.90 -3.23 27.75
CA PRO A 599 -30.44 -3.18 27.80
C PRO A 599 -29.91 -1.74 28.03
N ILE A 600 -30.72 -0.70 27.81
CA ILE A 600 -30.31 0.69 28.08
C ILE A 600 -29.97 0.93 29.56
N THR A 601 -30.61 0.19 30.47
CA THR A 601 -30.40 0.32 31.93
C THR A 601 -29.20 -0.49 32.42
N LEU A 602 -28.57 -1.30 31.56
CA LEU A 602 -27.46 -2.16 31.97
C LEU A 602 -26.19 -1.36 32.28
N ASN A 603 -25.54 -1.77 33.36
CA ASN A 603 -24.18 -1.36 33.69
C ASN A 603 -23.18 -2.29 32.98
N PRO A 604 -22.16 -1.78 32.25
CA PRO A 604 -21.11 -2.59 31.63
C PRO A 604 -20.34 -3.52 32.58
N ARG A 605 -20.41 -3.29 33.89
CA ARG A 605 -19.80 -4.15 34.93
C ARG A 605 -20.80 -5.10 35.61
N GLY A 606 -22.06 -5.10 35.19
CA GLY A 606 -23.13 -5.93 35.78
C GLY A 606 -23.24 -7.32 35.14
N ALA A 607 -23.83 -8.27 35.87
CA ALA A 607 -23.94 -9.68 35.44
C ALA A 607 -24.65 -9.89 34.10
N LEU A 608 -25.63 -9.05 33.73
CA LEU A 608 -26.35 -9.14 32.46
C LEU A 608 -25.57 -8.59 31.25
N TRP A 609 -24.42 -7.93 31.46
CA TRP A 609 -23.66 -7.34 30.36
C TRP A 609 -23.04 -8.39 29.43
N GLU A 610 -22.60 -9.51 29.99
CA GLU A 610 -22.08 -10.63 29.20
C GLU A 610 -23.18 -11.27 28.35
N GLN A 611 -24.40 -11.39 28.90
CA GLN A 611 -25.56 -11.86 28.14
C GLN A 611 -25.92 -10.88 27.01
N TRP A 612 -25.83 -9.58 27.24
CA TRP A 612 -26.04 -8.56 26.21
C TRP A 612 -24.99 -8.62 25.10
N THR A 613 -23.73 -8.79 25.47
CA THR A 613 -22.64 -8.97 24.50
C THR A 613 -22.84 -10.24 23.68
N SER A 614 -23.19 -11.35 24.34
CA SER A 614 -23.47 -12.64 23.71
C SER A 614 -24.69 -12.59 22.78
N PHE A 615 -25.74 -11.85 23.16
CA PHE A 615 -26.90 -11.60 22.29
C PHE A 615 -26.46 -10.94 20.99
N LYS A 616 -25.68 -9.86 21.06
CA LYS A 616 -25.19 -9.14 19.87
C LYS A 616 -24.29 -10.02 18.99
N ILE A 617 -23.40 -10.82 19.59
CA ILE A 617 -22.58 -11.79 18.85
C ILE A 617 -23.48 -12.77 18.08
N ARG A 618 -24.48 -13.37 18.74
CA ARG A 618 -25.42 -14.29 18.11
C ARG A 618 -26.19 -13.67 16.95
N GLN A 619 -26.53 -12.38 17.01
CA GLN A 619 -27.20 -11.71 15.89
C GLN A 619 -26.31 -11.64 14.64
N VAL A 620 -25.02 -11.37 14.80
CA VAL A 620 -24.06 -11.38 13.70
C VAL A 620 -23.85 -12.81 13.19
N ASP A 621 -23.61 -13.76 14.09
CA ASP A 621 -23.32 -15.16 13.75
C ASP A 621 -24.49 -15.82 13.00
N THR A 622 -25.72 -15.60 13.47
CA THR A 622 -26.93 -16.13 12.82
C THR A 622 -27.09 -15.55 11.42
N PHE A 623 -26.83 -14.25 11.24
CA PHE A 623 -26.92 -13.63 9.92
C PHE A 623 -25.86 -14.17 8.95
N VAL A 624 -24.62 -14.37 9.40
CA VAL A 624 -23.56 -15.02 8.59
C VAL A 624 -23.98 -16.42 8.16
N SER A 625 -24.52 -17.21 9.08
CA SER A 625 -25.04 -18.56 8.81
C SER A 625 -26.16 -18.55 7.76
N GLN A 626 -27.14 -17.65 7.91
CA GLN A 626 -28.27 -17.49 6.99
C GLN A 626 -27.80 -17.10 5.58
N VAL A 627 -26.95 -16.07 5.47
CA VAL A 627 -26.41 -15.63 4.17
C VAL A 627 -25.65 -16.76 3.50
N SER A 628 -24.74 -17.44 4.22
CA SER A 628 -23.95 -18.54 3.65
C SER A 628 -24.84 -19.67 3.15
N THR A 629 -25.77 -20.14 4.00
CA THR A 629 -26.68 -21.24 3.67
C THR A 629 -27.53 -20.90 2.46
N ARG A 630 -28.13 -19.71 2.45
CA ARG A 630 -29.06 -19.29 1.40
C ARG A 630 -28.36 -19.09 0.06
N LEU A 631 -27.21 -18.41 0.04
CA LEU A 631 -26.51 -18.16 -1.20
C LEU A 631 -25.88 -19.44 -1.77
N LYS A 632 -25.41 -20.37 -0.92
CA LYS A 632 -24.92 -21.68 -1.37
C LYS A 632 -26.03 -22.60 -1.87
N GLN A 633 -27.29 -22.42 -1.43
CA GLN A 633 -28.44 -23.10 -2.05
C GLN A 633 -28.68 -22.62 -3.49
N ILE A 634 -28.43 -21.33 -3.78
CA ILE A 634 -28.57 -20.75 -5.12
C ILE A 634 -27.39 -21.14 -6.00
N ARG A 635 -26.15 -20.98 -5.49
CA ARG A 635 -24.91 -21.33 -6.17
C ARG A 635 -23.99 -22.12 -5.24
N PRO A 636 -24.00 -23.46 -5.29
CA PRO A 636 -23.20 -24.31 -4.40
C PRO A 636 -21.68 -24.07 -4.47
N GLN A 637 -21.19 -23.60 -5.62
CA GLN A 637 -19.77 -23.29 -5.85
C GLN A 637 -19.39 -21.85 -5.47
N LEU A 638 -20.34 -21.02 -5.03
CA LEU A 638 -20.07 -19.65 -4.60
C LEU A 638 -19.16 -19.66 -3.37
N LYS A 639 -18.11 -18.83 -3.40
CA LYS A 639 -17.22 -18.68 -2.26
C LYS A 639 -17.70 -17.60 -1.32
N MET A 640 -17.83 -17.96 -0.04
CA MET A 640 -18.12 -17.02 1.04
C MET A 640 -16.82 -16.57 1.67
N SER A 641 -16.58 -15.27 1.68
CA SER A 641 -15.40 -14.68 2.31
C SER A 641 -15.76 -13.53 3.23
N ALA A 642 -14.90 -13.22 4.19
CA ALA A 642 -15.15 -12.11 5.12
C ALA A 642 -13.87 -11.30 5.42
N ALA A 643 -13.98 -9.98 5.46
CA ALA A 643 -12.95 -9.08 5.94
C ALA A 643 -13.10 -8.87 7.45
N VAL A 644 -12.06 -9.21 8.23
CA VAL A 644 -12.15 -9.27 9.69
C VAL A 644 -10.95 -8.62 10.37
N PHE A 645 -11.15 -8.16 11.61
CA PHE A 645 -10.08 -7.58 12.40
C PHE A 645 -9.17 -8.66 13.00
N PRO A 646 -7.83 -8.48 12.95
CA PRO A 646 -6.86 -9.40 13.56
C PRO A 646 -6.65 -9.11 15.06
N LEU A 647 -7.69 -8.67 15.77
CA LEU A 647 -7.63 -8.46 17.22
C LEU A 647 -7.71 -9.81 17.93
N GLU A 648 -7.17 -9.90 19.15
CA GLU A 648 -7.36 -11.07 20.02
C GLU A 648 -8.86 -11.34 20.21
N GLN A 649 -9.24 -12.62 20.33
CA GLN A 649 -10.63 -13.05 20.27
C GLN A 649 -11.50 -12.35 21.31
N LYS A 650 -11.12 -12.36 22.59
CA LYS A 650 -11.87 -11.70 23.65
C LYS A 650 -12.00 -10.22 23.37
N GLU A 651 -10.91 -9.53 23.04
CA GLU A 651 -10.95 -8.11 22.69
C GLU A 651 -11.94 -7.84 21.54
N ARG A 652 -11.86 -8.63 20.47
CA ARG A 652 -12.70 -8.45 19.27
C ARG A 652 -14.18 -8.70 19.55
N LEU A 653 -14.51 -9.74 20.30
CA LEU A 653 -15.88 -10.07 20.70
C LEU A 653 -16.50 -8.97 21.57
N TYR A 654 -15.74 -8.37 22.50
CA TYR A 654 -16.24 -7.27 23.33
C TYR A 654 -16.29 -5.93 22.60
N ARG A 655 -15.33 -5.64 21.72
CA ARG A 655 -15.24 -4.33 21.05
C ARG A 655 -16.14 -4.21 19.83
N ILE A 656 -16.31 -5.28 19.06
CA ILE A 656 -17.03 -5.23 17.77
C ILE A 656 -17.95 -6.43 17.49
N GLN A 657 -17.98 -7.46 18.34
CA GLN A 657 -18.87 -8.62 18.19
C GLN A 657 -18.65 -9.37 16.87
N GLN A 658 -17.39 -9.54 16.48
CA GLN A 658 -17.00 -10.25 15.27
C GLN A 658 -16.35 -11.60 15.64
N ASN A 659 -17.08 -12.70 15.45
CA ASN A 659 -16.72 -14.05 15.90
C ASN A 659 -16.29 -14.96 14.73
N TRP A 660 -15.26 -14.55 14.00
CA TRP A 660 -14.90 -15.22 12.75
C TRP A 660 -14.36 -16.64 12.92
N GLU A 661 -13.87 -17.00 14.11
CA GLU A 661 -13.49 -18.36 14.49
C GLU A 661 -14.68 -19.31 14.33
N GLU A 662 -15.80 -18.95 14.95
CA GLU A 662 -17.07 -19.70 14.89
C GLU A 662 -17.56 -19.83 13.45
N TRP A 663 -17.41 -18.77 12.64
CA TRP A 663 -17.85 -18.79 11.25
C TRP A 663 -17.04 -19.75 10.39
N GLY A 664 -15.73 -19.86 10.65
CA GLY A 664 -14.85 -20.82 9.99
C GLY A 664 -15.11 -22.26 10.47
N GLN A 665 -15.24 -22.46 11.78
CA GLN A 665 -15.50 -23.75 12.40
C GLN A 665 -16.83 -24.37 11.93
N ASN A 666 -17.90 -23.56 11.86
CA ASN A 666 -19.20 -23.97 11.35
C ASN A 666 -19.31 -23.96 9.81
N GLN A 667 -18.19 -23.71 9.11
CA GLN A 667 -18.12 -23.75 7.65
C GLN A 667 -19.04 -22.74 6.93
N TRP A 668 -19.45 -21.67 7.60
CA TRP A 668 -20.22 -20.59 6.97
C TRP A 668 -19.34 -19.71 6.09
N ILE A 669 -18.06 -19.54 6.45
CA ILE A 669 -17.08 -18.78 5.65
C ILE A 669 -16.01 -19.74 5.11
N ASP A 670 -15.69 -19.62 3.83
CA ASP A 670 -14.66 -20.41 3.15
C ASP A 670 -13.28 -19.78 3.34
N ILE A 671 -13.20 -18.44 3.27
CA ILE A 671 -11.94 -17.69 3.33
C ILE A 671 -12.07 -16.46 4.24
N ILE A 672 -11.21 -16.37 5.24
CA ILE A 672 -11.13 -15.27 6.20
C ILE A 672 -9.97 -14.36 5.80
N PHE A 673 -10.26 -13.11 5.50
CA PHE A 673 -9.26 -12.09 5.18
C PHE A 673 -9.01 -11.20 6.39
N LEU A 674 -7.83 -11.33 7.00
CA LEU A 674 -7.44 -10.52 8.15
C LEU A 674 -6.98 -9.14 7.69
N MET A 675 -7.55 -8.07 8.24
CA MET A 675 -7.08 -6.69 8.03
C MET A 675 -5.82 -6.41 8.84
N THR A 676 -4.72 -7.10 8.53
CA THR A 676 -3.40 -6.97 9.18
C THR A 676 -2.64 -5.70 8.78
N TYR A 677 -3.37 -4.59 8.63
CA TYR A 677 -2.82 -3.34 8.13
C TYR A 677 -1.81 -2.72 9.11
N ALA A 678 -0.58 -2.53 8.63
CA ALA A 678 0.56 -2.02 9.39
C ALA A 678 1.35 -0.99 8.56
N LEU A 679 2.21 -0.17 9.18
CA LEU A 679 3.18 0.67 8.45
C LEU A 679 4.54 0.00 8.25
N ASP A 680 4.83 -1.01 9.06
CA ASP A 680 6.12 -1.71 9.13
C ASP A 680 5.89 -3.22 9.31
N THR A 681 6.92 -4.02 9.07
CA THR A 681 6.81 -5.49 9.10
C THR A 681 6.68 -6.05 10.52
N GLY A 682 7.21 -5.37 11.55
CA GLY A 682 7.10 -5.82 12.94
C GLY A 682 5.65 -5.73 13.45
N THR A 683 5.00 -4.60 13.21
CA THR A 683 3.57 -4.44 13.52
C THR A 683 2.69 -5.40 12.72
N LEU A 684 3.09 -5.76 11.49
CA LEU A 684 2.40 -6.79 10.71
C LEU A 684 2.55 -8.17 11.37
N GLU A 685 3.75 -8.51 11.82
CA GLU A 685 4.05 -9.76 12.52
C GLU A 685 3.18 -9.95 13.78
N ASP A 686 3.05 -8.91 14.61
CA ASP A 686 2.17 -8.93 15.79
C ASP A 686 0.70 -9.19 15.42
N LYS A 687 0.24 -8.72 14.25
CA LYS A 687 -1.14 -8.89 13.77
C LYS A 687 -1.39 -10.25 13.12
N THR A 688 -0.34 -11.02 12.84
CA THR A 688 -0.45 -12.33 12.17
C THR A 688 -0.36 -13.53 13.12
N GLN A 689 -0.30 -13.29 14.43
CA GLN A 689 -0.13 -14.35 15.44
C GLN A 689 -1.22 -15.43 15.39
N SER A 690 -2.46 -15.07 15.02
CA SER A 690 -3.56 -16.01 14.87
C SER A 690 -3.33 -17.09 13.81
N LEU A 691 -2.42 -16.88 12.85
CA LEU A 691 -2.14 -17.88 11.81
C LEU A 691 -1.44 -19.13 12.35
N PHE A 692 -0.80 -19.05 13.51
CA PHE A 692 -0.08 -20.18 14.10
C PHE A 692 -1.01 -21.16 14.83
N ASP A 693 -2.23 -20.74 15.16
CA ASP A 693 -3.26 -21.64 15.67
C ASP A 693 -4.01 -22.30 14.51
N ARG A 694 -3.68 -23.58 14.26
CA ARG A 694 -4.23 -24.36 13.15
C ARG A 694 -5.70 -24.74 13.31
N GLN A 695 -6.28 -24.61 14.50
CA GLN A 695 -7.68 -24.99 14.76
C GLN A 695 -8.61 -23.79 14.88
N ILE A 696 -8.05 -22.58 14.93
CA ILE A 696 -8.77 -21.34 15.25
C ILE A 696 -10.05 -21.15 14.43
N ALA A 697 -10.03 -21.46 13.13
CA ALA A 697 -11.17 -21.30 12.21
C ALA A 697 -11.56 -22.61 11.50
N GLY A 698 -11.33 -23.76 12.14
CA GLY A 698 -11.60 -25.08 11.55
C GLY A 698 -10.88 -25.26 10.22
N ASN A 699 -11.63 -25.55 9.16
CA ASN A 699 -11.09 -25.80 7.82
C ASN A 699 -11.16 -24.58 6.89
N ALA A 700 -11.42 -23.35 7.38
CA ALA A 700 -11.38 -22.15 6.55
C ALA A 700 -9.93 -21.72 6.23
N LEU A 701 -9.72 -21.11 5.06
CA LEU A 701 -8.43 -20.51 4.74
C LEU A 701 -8.32 -19.13 5.38
N ILE A 702 -7.20 -18.82 6.04
CA ILE A 702 -6.95 -17.51 6.65
C ILE A 702 -5.86 -16.79 5.86
N ILE A 703 -6.17 -15.60 5.35
CA ILE A 703 -5.35 -14.82 4.42
C ILE A 703 -5.06 -13.43 5.01
N PRO A 704 -3.80 -13.06 5.25
CA PRO A 704 -3.43 -11.73 5.73
C PRO A 704 -3.55 -10.63 4.67
N GLY A 705 -3.97 -9.44 5.10
CA GLY A 705 -4.12 -8.25 4.28
C GLY A 705 -3.02 -7.20 4.55
N ILE A 706 -2.40 -6.69 3.49
CA ILE A 706 -1.44 -5.59 3.52
C ILE A 706 -2.17 -4.32 3.07
N ARG A 707 -1.95 -3.21 3.79
CA ARG A 707 -2.33 -1.90 3.26
C ARG A 707 -1.22 -1.32 2.42
N LEU A 708 -1.59 -0.60 1.37
CA LEU A 708 -0.67 0.13 0.48
C LEU A 708 -0.62 1.62 0.83
N LEU A 709 -1.72 2.18 1.34
CA LEU A 709 -1.78 3.59 1.71
C LEU A 709 -0.71 3.94 2.74
N LYS A 710 0.16 4.89 2.37
CA LYS A 710 1.28 5.38 3.21
C LYS A 710 2.30 4.31 3.60
N VAL A 711 2.42 3.24 2.82
CA VAL A 711 3.46 2.22 2.98
C VAL A 711 4.42 2.30 1.79
N PRO A 712 5.73 2.52 1.99
CA PRO A 712 6.69 2.52 0.90
C PRO A 712 6.71 1.16 0.17
N ASP A 713 6.98 1.16 -1.14
CA ASP A 713 7.04 -0.06 -1.94
C ASP A 713 7.97 -1.11 -1.33
N GLN A 714 9.14 -0.67 -0.86
CA GLN A 714 10.15 -1.56 -0.29
C GLN A 714 9.68 -2.26 1.00
N VAL A 715 8.91 -1.55 1.82
CA VAL A 715 8.28 -2.12 3.02
C VAL A 715 7.13 -3.04 2.62
N THR A 716 6.36 -2.68 1.59
CA THR A 716 5.30 -3.54 1.04
C THR A 716 5.87 -4.87 0.56
N ILE A 717 7.02 -4.87 -0.14
CA ILE A 717 7.69 -6.09 -0.57
C ILE A 717 8.18 -6.92 0.61
N ASP A 718 8.75 -6.28 1.63
CA ASP A 718 9.20 -6.98 2.84
C ASP A 718 8.02 -7.63 3.59
N GLN A 719 6.90 -6.91 3.74
CA GLN A 719 5.66 -7.42 4.30
C GLN A 719 5.06 -8.57 3.49
N LEU A 720 5.10 -8.48 2.17
CA LEU A 720 4.61 -9.52 1.27
C LEU A 720 5.46 -10.80 1.39
N GLN A 721 6.79 -10.68 1.42
CA GLN A 721 7.65 -11.85 1.63
C GLN A 721 7.53 -12.41 3.05
N PHE A 722 7.34 -11.55 4.06
CA PHE A 722 7.01 -11.99 5.40
C PHE A 722 5.77 -12.91 5.39
N ILE A 723 4.67 -12.47 4.77
CA ILE A 723 3.44 -13.28 4.68
C ILE A 723 3.67 -14.59 3.92
N ARG A 724 4.47 -14.61 2.84
CA ARG A 724 4.83 -15.85 2.12
C ARG A 724 5.65 -16.84 2.96
N ASN A 725 6.24 -16.37 4.06
CA ASN A 725 6.98 -17.20 5.01
C ASN A 725 6.12 -17.70 6.18
N LEU A 726 4.86 -17.26 6.28
CA LEU A 726 3.89 -17.66 7.30
C LEU A 726 3.05 -18.87 6.85
N PRO A 727 2.35 -19.56 7.78
CA PRO A 727 1.51 -20.73 7.45
C PRO A 727 0.18 -20.32 6.80
N THR A 728 0.25 -19.68 5.63
CA THR A 728 -0.92 -19.20 4.88
C THR A 728 -0.80 -19.46 3.38
N SER A 729 -1.95 -19.49 2.70
CA SER A 729 -2.06 -19.81 1.27
C SER A 729 -2.11 -18.58 0.36
N GLY A 730 -1.88 -17.37 0.88
CA GLY A 730 -1.83 -16.16 0.06
C GLY A 730 -1.79 -14.86 0.85
N PHE A 731 -2.09 -13.78 0.16
CA PHE A 731 -2.18 -12.43 0.72
C PHE A 731 -3.28 -11.62 0.01
N ALA A 732 -3.67 -10.49 0.62
CA ALA A 732 -4.56 -9.51 0.01
C ALA A 732 -3.99 -8.09 0.12
N LEU A 733 -4.20 -7.25 -0.90
CA LEU A 733 -3.70 -5.87 -0.94
C LEU A 733 -4.86 -4.85 -0.86
N PHE A 734 -4.75 -3.87 0.03
CA PHE A 734 -5.71 -2.79 0.22
C PHE A 734 -5.08 -1.41 -0.01
N ALA A 735 -5.43 -0.65 -1.05
CA ALA A 735 -6.41 -0.93 -2.10
C ALA A 735 -5.87 -0.52 -3.49
N THR A 736 -6.66 -0.80 -4.51
CA THR A 736 -6.31 -0.59 -5.93
C THR A 736 -5.88 0.85 -6.22
N GLU A 737 -6.52 1.86 -5.60
CA GLU A 737 -6.12 3.28 -5.71
C GLU A 737 -4.65 3.56 -5.35
N ASN A 738 -4.02 2.69 -4.55
CA ASN A 738 -2.64 2.85 -4.07
C ASN A 738 -1.65 1.90 -4.74
N LEU A 739 -2.10 1.04 -5.66
CA LEU A 739 -1.19 0.31 -6.53
C LEU A 739 -0.53 1.32 -7.45
N ASN A 740 0.72 1.69 -7.20
CA ASN A 740 1.47 2.61 -8.07
C ASN A 740 2.22 1.83 -9.18
N PRO A 741 2.66 2.50 -10.27
CA PRO A 741 3.35 1.83 -11.38
C PRO A 741 4.64 1.09 -10.99
N ASN A 742 5.39 1.60 -10.00
CA ASN A 742 6.62 0.96 -9.54
C ASN A 742 6.32 -0.34 -8.81
N LEU A 743 5.40 -0.31 -7.84
CA LEU A 743 4.92 -1.52 -7.16
C LEU A 743 4.32 -2.53 -8.14
N GLN A 744 3.49 -2.09 -9.09
CA GLN A 744 2.97 -2.97 -10.15
C GLN A 744 4.10 -3.67 -10.92
N THR A 745 5.16 -2.93 -11.28
CA THR A 745 6.32 -3.47 -11.98
C THR A 745 7.07 -4.50 -11.13
N ILE A 746 7.25 -4.22 -9.84
CA ILE A 746 7.90 -5.17 -8.91
C ILE A 746 7.07 -6.44 -8.76
N LEU A 747 5.76 -6.29 -8.53
CA LEU A 747 4.83 -7.42 -8.43
C LEU A 747 4.90 -8.25 -9.71
N ASN A 748 4.77 -7.62 -10.88
CA ASN A 748 4.91 -8.31 -12.18
C ASN A 748 6.18 -9.17 -12.26
N ARG A 749 7.34 -8.66 -11.81
CA ARG A 749 8.59 -9.42 -11.82
C ARG A 749 8.54 -10.62 -10.87
N ILE A 750 8.09 -10.45 -9.63
CA ILE A 750 8.17 -11.51 -8.61
C ILE A 750 7.10 -12.61 -8.76
N GLN A 751 5.91 -12.27 -9.27
CA GLN A 751 4.80 -13.22 -9.40
C GLN A 751 4.34 -13.48 -10.83
N GLY A 752 4.71 -12.64 -11.79
CA GLY A 752 4.30 -12.74 -13.20
C GLY A 752 2.93 -12.11 -13.47
N SER A 753 2.66 -11.83 -14.75
CA SER A 753 1.32 -11.46 -15.22
C SER A 753 0.46 -12.71 -15.35
N ILE A 754 -0.80 -12.65 -14.93
CA ILE A 754 -1.74 -13.76 -15.13
C ILE A 754 -2.23 -13.90 -16.58
N ILE A 755 -2.04 -12.87 -17.41
CA ILE A 755 -2.43 -12.91 -18.84
C ILE A 755 -1.48 -13.80 -19.64
N THR A 756 -0.19 -13.78 -19.30
CA THR A 756 0.87 -14.47 -20.08
C THR A 756 1.25 -15.84 -19.50
N LYS A 757 0.69 -16.22 -18.36
CA LYS A 757 1.07 -17.45 -17.64
C LYS A 757 0.02 -18.54 -17.81
N LYS A 758 0.46 -19.80 -17.87
CA LYS A 758 -0.43 -20.96 -17.73
C LYS A 758 -1.14 -20.87 -16.37
N ALA A 759 -2.46 -21.06 -16.36
CA ALA A 759 -3.27 -20.93 -15.15
C ALA A 759 -2.70 -21.77 -13.98
N GLU A 760 -2.37 -21.10 -12.88
CA GLU A 760 -1.91 -21.75 -11.65
C GLU A 760 -3.12 -22.24 -10.83
N PRO A 761 -2.99 -23.33 -10.07
CA PRO A 761 -4.08 -23.80 -9.22
C PRO A 761 -4.37 -22.79 -8.10
N LEU A 762 -5.60 -22.27 -8.06
CA LEU A 762 -6.06 -21.39 -7.00
C LEU A 762 -6.27 -22.18 -5.70
N PRO A 763 -5.69 -21.76 -4.55
CA PRO A 763 -5.78 -22.52 -3.31
C PRO A 763 -7.20 -22.89 -2.85
N HIS A 764 -8.17 -22.00 -3.06
CA HIS A 764 -9.56 -22.18 -2.65
C HIS A 764 -10.44 -22.92 -3.67
N ARG A 765 -9.91 -23.22 -4.85
CA ARG A 765 -10.59 -24.01 -5.90
C ARG A 765 -9.93 -25.36 -6.14
N GLN A 766 -8.61 -25.43 -6.02
CA GLN A 766 -7.80 -26.61 -6.36
C GLN A 766 -6.79 -26.90 -5.25
N PRO A 767 -7.23 -27.06 -3.99
CA PRO A 767 -6.34 -27.14 -2.82
C PRO A 767 -5.31 -28.26 -2.90
N PHE A 768 -5.68 -29.44 -3.43
CA PHE A 768 -4.76 -30.58 -3.57
C PHE A 768 -3.68 -30.31 -4.64
N LYS A 769 -4.04 -29.69 -5.78
CA LYS A 769 -3.07 -29.28 -6.80
C LYS A 769 -2.14 -28.19 -6.30
N THR A 770 -2.67 -27.21 -5.56
CA THR A 770 -1.87 -26.17 -4.89
C THR A 770 -0.89 -26.80 -3.88
N ALA A 771 -1.34 -27.77 -3.08
CA ALA A 771 -0.49 -28.46 -2.11
C ALA A 771 0.68 -29.20 -2.79
N ALA A 772 0.39 -29.97 -3.85
CA ALA A 772 1.42 -30.65 -4.63
C ALA A 772 2.44 -29.66 -5.23
N ALA A 773 1.97 -28.57 -5.83
CA ALA A 773 2.85 -27.55 -6.42
C ALA A 773 3.73 -26.86 -5.37
N ARG A 774 3.18 -26.50 -4.20
CA ARG A 774 3.95 -25.87 -3.11
C ARG A 774 4.96 -26.82 -2.47
N PHE A 775 4.64 -28.11 -2.32
CA PHE A 775 5.60 -29.10 -1.87
C PHE A 775 6.75 -29.27 -2.87
N ASN A 776 6.44 -29.26 -4.17
CA ASN A 776 7.48 -29.31 -5.21
C ASN A 776 8.43 -28.11 -5.14
N SER A 777 7.97 -26.92 -4.74
CA SER A 777 8.86 -25.78 -4.49
C SER A 777 9.75 -25.96 -3.25
N LEU A 778 9.25 -26.57 -2.17
CA LEU A 778 10.09 -26.97 -1.04
C LEU A 778 11.18 -27.96 -1.47
N ARG A 779 10.79 -28.96 -2.26
CA ARG A 779 11.72 -29.94 -2.84
C ARG A 779 12.83 -29.27 -3.65
N GLN A 780 12.51 -28.25 -4.44
CA GLN A 780 13.49 -27.49 -5.22
C GLN A 780 14.49 -26.76 -4.33
N GLU A 781 14.03 -26.11 -3.25
CA GLU A 781 14.92 -25.42 -2.29
C GLU A 781 15.88 -26.37 -1.60
N TRP A 782 15.38 -27.50 -1.10
CA TRP A 782 16.22 -28.52 -0.48
C TRP A 782 17.23 -29.12 -1.46
N SER A 783 16.78 -29.44 -2.67
CA SER A 783 17.66 -29.99 -3.72
C SER A 783 18.74 -28.98 -4.14
N PHE A 784 18.40 -27.69 -4.23
CA PHE A 784 19.37 -26.62 -4.48
C PHE A 784 20.47 -26.58 -3.42
N LEU A 785 20.10 -26.64 -2.13
CA LEU A 785 21.08 -26.62 -1.04
C LEU A 785 22.01 -27.84 -1.09
N ILE A 786 21.45 -29.03 -1.36
CA ILE A 786 22.21 -30.27 -1.45
C ILE A 786 23.20 -30.26 -2.62
N VAL A 787 22.74 -29.88 -3.81
CA VAL A 787 23.57 -29.85 -5.03
C VAL A 787 24.72 -28.84 -4.92
N ASN A 788 24.50 -27.73 -4.22
CA ASN A 788 25.52 -26.70 -4.01
C ASN A 788 26.36 -26.92 -2.73
N ASN A 789 26.21 -28.06 -2.05
CA ASN A 789 26.91 -28.37 -0.81
C ASN A 789 26.74 -27.30 0.29
N LEU A 790 25.56 -26.65 0.31
CA LEU A 790 25.16 -25.66 1.31
C LEU A 790 24.40 -26.28 2.49
N TRP A 791 24.18 -27.60 2.45
CA TRP A 791 23.53 -28.35 3.52
C TRP A 791 24.32 -29.63 3.80
N ALA A 792 25.01 -29.64 4.93
CA ALA A 792 25.84 -30.76 5.35
C ALA A 792 25.00 -31.86 6.02
N MET A 793 24.94 -33.04 5.38
CA MET A 793 24.26 -34.21 5.93
C MET A 793 25.06 -35.47 5.62
N GLU A 794 25.07 -36.45 6.55
CA GLU A 794 25.66 -37.77 6.30
C GLU A 794 24.94 -38.44 5.13
N GLU A 795 25.68 -39.08 4.23
CA GLU A 795 25.18 -39.71 3.01
C GLU A 795 23.99 -40.67 3.24
N ARG A 796 24.04 -41.47 4.31
CA ARG A 796 22.94 -42.38 4.67
C ARG A 796 21.67 -41.64 5.06
N THR A 797 21.81 -40.59 5.88
CA THR A 797 20.68 -39.74 6.31
C THR A 797 20.11 -39.00 5.10
N LEU A 798 20.98 -38.52 4.22
CA LEU A 798 20.63 -37.78 3.03
C LEU A 798 19.86 -38.63 2.00
N LYS A 799 20.26 -39.91 1.83
CA LYS A 799 19.51 -40.88 0.99
C LYS A 799 18.13 -41.17 1.57
N THR A 800 18.04 -41.37 2.88
CA THR A 800 16.75 -41.62 3.56
C THR A 800 15.82 -40.41 3.41
N TRP A 801 16.36 -39.20 3.60
CA TRP A 801 15.65 -37.94 3.38
C TRP A 801 15.14 -37.79 1.94
N GLY A 802 15.97 -38.11 0.92
CA GLY A 802 15.57 -38.08 -0.49
C GLY A 802 14.36 -38.96 -0.78
N GLN A 803 14.38 -40.20 -0.26
CA GLN A 803 13.28 -41.16 -0.41
C GLN A 803 11.98 -40.66 0.24
N GLU A 804 12.04 -40.11 1.45
CA GLU A 804 10.86 -39.57 2.15
C GLU A 804 10.26 -38.36 1.43
N VAL A 805 11.11 -37.48 0.88
CA VAL A 805 10.67 -36.32 0.08
C VAL A 805 9.98 -36.78 -1.20
N ASP A 806 10.55 -37.74 -1.92
CA ASP A 806 9.98 -38.25 -3.17
C ASP A 806 8.68 -39.06 -2.92
N GLU A 807 8.58 -39.85 -1.84
CA GLU A 807 7.33 -40.50 -1.41
C GLU A 807 6.22 -39.47 -1.17
N MET A 808 6.51 -38.41 -0.41
CA MET A 808 5.56 -37.37 -0.10
C MET A 808 5.10 -36.61 -1.36
N ALA A 809 6.02 -36.29 -2.28
CA ALA A 809 5.69 -35.67 -3.55
C ALA A 809 4.72 -36.54 -4.37
N ASN A 810 5.00 -37.84 -4.49
CA ASN A 810 4.16 -38.79 -5.23
C ASN A 810 2.75 -38.91 -4.63
N LEU A 811 2.63 -38.96 -3.29
CA LEU A 811 1.32 -39.00 -2.62
C LEU A 811 0.50 -37.73 -2.84
N LEU A 812 1.15 -36.56 -2.82
CA LEU A 812 0.49 -35.29 -3.13
C LEU A 812 0.05 -35.22 -4.60
N GLU A 813 0.89 -35.66 -5.54
CA GLU A 813 0.55 -35.71 -6.97
C GLU A 813 -0.57 -36.72 -7.24
N GLN A 814 -0.55 -37.88 -6.59
CA GLN A 814 -1.63 -38.88 -6.69
C GLN A 814 -2.96 -38.31 -6.16
N LEU A 815 -2.94 -37.64 -5.02
CA LEU A 815 -4.13 -36.98 -4.47
C LEU A 815 -4.64 -35.85 -5.38
N ALA A 816 -3.73 -35.05 -5.94
CA ALA A 816 -4.07 -33.94 -6.83
C ALA A 816 -4.68 -34.41 -8.17
N ASN A 817 -4.27 -35.57 -8.67
CA ASN A 817 -4.76 -36.14 -9.93
C ASN A 817 -6.01 -37.03 -9.74
N ASN A 818 -6.15 -37.68 -8.59
CA ASN A 818 -7.28 -38.55 -8.27
C ASN A 818 -7.75 -38.35 -6.82
N PRO A 819 -8.53 -37.28 -6.54
CA PRO A 819 -9.07 -37.02 -5.21
C PRO A 819 -9.99 -38.16 -4.74
N SER A 820 -9.67 -38.77 -3.59
CA SER A 820 -10.57 -39.70 -2.91
C SER A 820 -10.33 -39.65 -1.39
N PRO A 821 -11.31 -40.02 -0.54
CA PRO A 821 -11.11 -40.08 0.91
C PRO A 821 -9.91 -40.96 1.30
N ARG A 822 -9.69 -42.08 0.59
CA ARG A 822 -8.54 -42.97 0.79
C ARG A 822 -7.22 -42.26 0.51
N ASN A 823 -7.07 -41.64 -0.67
CA ASN A 823 -5.84 -40.94 -1.03
C ASN A 823 -5.59 -39.77 -0.08
N LEU A 824 -6.64 -39.05 0.32
CA LEU A 824 -6.54 -37.95 1.27
C LEU A 824 -6.01 -38.42 2.63
N THR A 825 -6.59 -39.48 3.21
CA THR A 825 -6.15 -40.03 4.50
C THR A 825 -4.70 -40.53 4.43
N LEU A 826 -4.30 -41.21 3.35
CA LEU A 826 -2.92 -41.64 3.14
C LEU A 826 -1.95 -40.44 3.12
N THR A 827 -2.27 -39.42 2.33
CA THR A 827 -1.44 -38.21 2.19
C THR A 827 -1.39 -37.40 3.49
N GLN A 828 -2.51 -37.23 4.22
CA GLN A 828 -2.53 -36.54 5.51
C GLN A 828 -1.66 -37.27 6.56
N ASN A 829 -1.75 -38.60 6.64
CA ASN A 829 -0.93 -39.40 7.56
C ASN A 829 0.56 -39.31 7.20
N ALA A 830 0.89 -39.42 5.91
CA ALA A 830 2.26 -39.27 5.43
C ALA A 830 2.81 -37.87 5.73
N LEU A 831 2.06 -36.80 5.45
CA LEU A 831 2.49 -35.43 5.72
C LEU A 831 2.71 -35.17 7.21
N LYS A 832 1.85 -35.72 8.08
CA LYS A 832 2.03 -35.63 9.54
C LYS A 832 3.33 -36.30 9.99
N ARG A 833 3.61 -37.52 9.49
CA ARG A 833 4.84 -38.26 9.78
C ARG A 833 6.07 -37.51 9.25
N PHE A 834 6.03 -37.09 7.98
CA PHE A 834 7.08 -36.31 7.33
C PHE A 834 7.38 -35.03 8.11
N SER A 835 6.36 -34.28 8.52
CA SER A 835 6.53 -33.03 9.28
C SER A 835 7.18 -33.27 10.65
N TYR A 836 6.94 -34.42 11.30
CA TYR A 836 7.61 -34.76 12.56
C TYR A 836 9.08 -35.12 12.33
N GLN A 837 9.36 -35.95 11.32
CA GLN A 837 10.73 -36.32 10.95
C GLN A 837 11.54 -35.09 10.51
N PHE A 838 10.92 -34.21 9.72
CA PHE A 838 11.48 -32.93 9.31
C PHE A 838 12.07 -32.15 10.49
N LYS A 839 11.29 -31.97 11.56
CA LYS A 839 11.75 -31.25 12.76
C LYS A 839 12.97 -31.93 13.40
N SER A 840 12.96 -33.26 13.49
CA SER A 840 14.10 -34.02 14.03
C SER A 840 15.35 -33.93 13.15
N VAL A 841 15.22 -33.85 11.83
CA VAL A 841 16.35 -33.68 10.91
C VAL A 841 16.90 -32.26 11.01
N MET A 842 16.02 -31.27 10.97
CA MET A 842 16.39 -29.85 10.99
C MET A 842 16.98 -29.41 12.33
N SER A 843 16.55 -29.98 13.46
CA SER A 843 17.12 -29.64 14.77
C SER A 843 18.60 -30.01 14.92
N ARG A 844 19.14 -30.85 14.03
CA ARG A 844 20.55 -31.26 14.00
C ARG A 844 21.40 -30.40 13.08
N GLN A 845 20.79 -29.50 12.30
CA GLN A 845 21.46 -28.67 11.30
C GLN A 845 21.90 -27.34 11.90
N LYS A 846 23.19 -27.24 12.25
CA LYS A 846 23.76 -26.03 12.87
C LYS A 846 24.07 -24.91 11.87
N ASP A 847 24.30 -25.27 10.61
CA ASP A 847 24.71 -24.33 9.56
C ASP A 847 23.53 -23.65 8.86
N LEU A 848 22.29 -24.07 9.17
CA LEU A 848 21.09 -23.50 8.60
C LEU A 848 20.50 -22.41 9.50
N SER A 849 20.00 -21.35 8.87
CA SER A 849 19.28 -20.29 9.56
C SER A 849 18.02 -20.84 10.25
N ALA A 850 17.87 -20.57 11.55
CA ALA A 850 16.66 -20.91 12.30
C ALA A 850 15.40 -20.30 11.66
N TYR A 851 15.51 -19.09 11.10
CA TYR A 851 14.43 -18.46 10.35
C TYR A 851 14.05 -19.28 9.12
N GLN A 852 15.02 -19.77 8.35
CA GLN A 852 14.76 -20.60 7.16
C GLN A 852 14.06 -21.91 7.52
N ILE A 853 14.49 -22.56 8.60
CA ILE A 853 13.84 -23.78 9.10
C ILE A 853 12.38 -23.47 9.46
N GLN A 854 12.11 -22.38 10.17
CA GLN A 854 10.76 -21.95 10.49
C GLN A 854 9.90 -21.69 9.25
N VAL A 855 10.47 -21.08 8.19
CA VAL A 855 9.77 -20.88 6.91
C VAL A 855 9.32 -22.21 6.31
N TRP A 856 10.19 -23.22 6.30
CA TRP A 856 9.82 -24.54 5.79
C TRP A 856 8.77 -25.23 6.65
N GLU A 857 8.85 -25.13 7.98
CA GLU A 857 7.82 -25.64 8.88
C GLU A 857 6.45 -24.98 8.61
N ASN A 858 6.44 -23.66 8.44
CA ASN A 858 5.23 -22.89 8.12
C ASN A 858 4.63 -23.30 6.77
N ARG A 859 5.48 -23.55 5.77
CA ARG A 859 5.04 -24.02 4.45
C ARG A 859 4.47 -25.44 4.50
N LEU A 860 5.06 -26.36 5.28
CA LEU A 860 4.48 -27.69 5.54
C LEU A 860 3.14 -27.59 6.28
N ALA A 861 3.02 -26.69 7.26
CA ALA A 861 1.75 -26.41 7.93
C ALA A 861 0.69 -25.88 6.95
N THR A 862 1.09 -25.05 5.97
CA THR A 862 0.20 -24.59 4.90
C THR A 862 -0.34 -25.75 4.06
N LEU A 863 0.48 -26.77 3.76
CA LEU A 863 0.02 -27.96 3.05
C LEU A 863 -1.07 -28.68 3.84
N GLN A 864 -0.89 -28.80 5.15
CA GLN A 864 -1.91 -29.41 6.01
C GLN A 864 -3.22 -28.62 5.97
N SER A 865 -3.17 -27.29 6.06
CA SER A 865 -4.36 -26.43 5.95
C SER A 865 -5.05 -26.59 4.58
N LEU A 866 -4.29 -26.72 3.49
CA LEU A 866 -4.85 -26.99 2.16
C LEU A 866 -5.52 -28.37 2.09
N LEU A 867 -4.93 -29.41 2.67
CA LEU A 867 -5.55 -30.74 2.71
C LEU A 867 -6.85 -30.74 3.52
N SER A 868 -6.88 -30.06 4.67
CA SER A 868 -8.08 -29.90 5.51
C SER A 868 -9.18 -29.08 4.82
N TYR A 869 -8.81 -27.99 4.14
CA TYR A 869 -9.75 -27.22 3.33
C TYR A 869 -10.29 -28.06 2.16
N GLY A 870 -9.41 -28.77 1.45
CA GLY A 870 -9.78 -29.67 0.36
C GLY A 870 -10.74 -30.78 0.80
N GLN A 871 -10.51 -31.36 1.98
CA GLN A 871 -11.43 -32.33 2.56
C GLN A 871 -12.86 -31.79 2.69
N ARG A 872 -13.02 -30.51 3.05
CA ARG A 872 -14.32 -29.85 3.23
C ARG A 872 -15.03 -29.55 1.91
N VAL A 873 -14.28 -29.23 0.86
CA VAL A 873 -14.87 -28.71 -0.40
C VAL A 873 -15.00 -29.75 -1.51
N GLU A 874 -14.28 -30.87 -1.40
CA GLU A 874 -14.30 -31.96 -2.39
C GLU A 874 -15.12 -33.19 -1.93
N PHE A 875 -15.26 -33.39 -0.61
CA PHE A 875 -15.96 -34.52 0.01
C PHE A 875 -16.97 -34.01 1.04
#